data_AF-A0A6J4E781-F1
#
_entry.id   AF-A0A6J4E781-F1
#
_cell.length_a   1.000
_cell.length_b   1.000
_cell.length_c   1.000
_cell.angle_alpha   90.00
_cell.angle_beta   90.00
_cell.angle_gamma   90.00
#
_symmetry.space_group_name_H-M   'P 1'
#
loop_
_entity.id
_entity.type
_entity.pdbx_description
1 polymer ?
#
loop_
_entity_poly.entity_id
_entity_poly.type
_entity_poly.pdbx_seq_one_letter_code
_entity_poly.pdbx_strand_id
1 'polypeptide(L)'
;MAITQQARMAKVSSPLGPNVLVLDRLDGHEELGRLFDYELSLVSENYAIKLDALLGKPMGVSLELPDGSQRYFHGIACRCSQTAGTGQFAGYQISLRPWFWLLSRTSDCRIFQNKTVPDIIKQVFRDLGFSDFEDSLSRSYREWEYCVQYRETSFEFVSRLMEQEGIYYYFRHEKERHVLVLSDAYGAHKSVADYASVPYYPLEDQMRERDHIYDWHLAREVQPGSLALNDYDFQRPSARLEVRSTVSRPHSNAEHPLYDYPGEYVQSKDGEQYARNRIEAIQTQYERVHLRTNARGLGSGHLFKMTGYPRDDQNREYLIVGARYSISQESYESGATGGVLQYESALDCIEASQAFRPMPTTIKPIVQGPQTAMVVGPKGEEIWTDQYGRVKVHFYWDRHDQSNENSSCWMRVSQAWAGKNWGHIQIPRIGQEVIVSFLEGDPDRPIITGRVYNAEQTVPYELPANATQSGTKSRSSKGGTPANFNEIRMEDKKGEEQLFIHAEKNQDIEVENDETHWVGHDRTKTIDHDETVHVKHDRTETVDNNETITIGVDRTEKVGNNEKITIGVNRTEDVGSNETITIGANRTEKVGSNENITIGSNRTESVGSNENITIGSNRTESVGSNENITIGADRTESVGANEQVDIGSNQTTSIGKNESRSIGQNRSTDVGQNDSVDIGKSFSLNAGDSISLVTGSASITMKKDGTIVIRGKNITIDGSGAINIKASSNVVVKGQKILQN
;
A
#
# COMPACT_ATOMS: atom_id res chain seq x y z
N MET A 1 -31.07 -18.55 80.51
CA MET A 1 -31.23 -19.84 79.81
C MET A 1 -30.25 -19.80 78.64
N ALA A 2 -29.44 -20.84 78.44
CA ALA A 2 -28.43 -20.82 77.37
C ALA A 2 -29.09 -20.69 75.99
N ILE A 3 -28.54 -19.87 75.11
CA ILE A 3 -29.09 -19.65 73.77
C ILE A 3 -29.02 -20.96 72.95
N THR A 4 -30.14 -21.41 72.39
CA THR A 4 -30.24 -22.67 71.63
C THR A 4 -31.18 -22.56 70.44
N GLN A 5 -30.80 -23.19 69.33
CA GLN A 5 -31.57 -23.17 68.07
C GLN A 5 -32.45 -24.42 67.87
N GLN A 6 -32.46 -25.38 68.79
CA GLN A 6 -33.14 -26.69 68.58
C GLN A 6 -34.64 -26.57 68.29
N ALA A 7 -35.36 -25.69 68.99
CA ALA A 7 -36.79 -25.47 68.84
C ALA A 7 -37.14 -24.28 67.92
N ARG A 8 -36.16 -23.73 67.19
CA ARG A 8 -36.36 -22.59 66.28
C ARG A 8 -36.67 -23.05 64.87
N MET A 9 -37.59 -22.34 64.22
CA MET A 9 -37.99 -22.57 62.82
C MET A 9 -36.84 -22.30 61.84
N ALA A 10 -35.99 -21.32 62.14
CA ALA A 10 -34.80 -20.99 61.34
C ALA A 10 -33.53 -21.13 62.17
N LYS A 11 -32.50 -21.80 61.62
CA LYS A 11 -31.25 -22.14 62.30
C LYS A 11 -30.05 -21.62 61.51
N VAL A 12 -29.14 -20.94 62.19
CA VAL A 12 -27.91 -20.36 61.62
C VAL A 12 -26.78 -21.38 61.66
N SER A 13 -26.14 -21.56 60.50
CA SER A 13 -24.88 -22.26 60.33
C SER A 13 -23.75 -21.25 60.11
N SER A 14 -22.71 -21.32 60.94
CA SER A 14 -21.55 -20.43 60.84
C SER A 14 -20.24 -21.17 61.16
N PRO A 15 -19.08 -20.62 60.74
CA PRO A 15 -17.76 -21.17 61.08
C PRO A 15 -17.45 -21.22 62.58
N LEU A 16 -18.21 -20.51 63.42
CA LEU A 16 -18.01 -20.49 64.88
C LEU A 16 -18.64 -21.69 65.59
N GLY A 17 -19.40 -22.51 64.87
CA GLY A 17 -20.13 -23.65 65.41
C GLY A 17 -21.58 -23.33 65.78
N PRO A 18 -22.35 -24.36 66.18
CA PRO A 18 -23.76 -24.21 66.51
C PRO A 18 -23.95 -23.42 67.80
N ASN A 19 -25.08 -22.71 67.89
CA ASN A 19 -25.54 -21.95 69.07
C ASN A 19 -24.64 -20.79 69.53
N VAL A 20 -23.59 -20.42 68.76
CA VAL A 20 -22.81 -19.20 69.04
C VAL A 20 -23.54 -17.95 68.55
N LEU A 21 -24.11 -18.03 67.35
CA LEU A 21 -24.97 -17.01 66.76
C LEU A 21 -26.35 -17.61 66.53
N VAL A 22 -27.39 -16.89 66.94
CA VAL A 22 -28.78 -17.30 66.73
C VAL A 22 -29.53 -16.22 65.98
N LEU A 23 -30.38 -16.63 65.04
CA LEU A 23 -31.17 -15.72 64.22
C LEU A 23 -32.24 -15.02 65.05
N ASP A 24 -32.25 -13.69 65.01
CA ASP A 24 -33.37 -12.86 65.45
C ASP A 24 -34.28 -12.56 64.25
N ARG A 25 -33.69 -12.02 63.18
CA ARG A 25 -34.39 -11.63 61.95
C ARG A 25 -33.53 -11.86 60.71
N LEU A 26 -34.15 -12.29 59.61
CA LEU A 26 -33.59 -12.29 58.26
C LEU A 26 -34.47 -11.44 57.37
N ASP A 27 -33.91 -10.41 56.76
CA ASP A 27 -34.50 -9.71 55.63
C ASP A 27 -33.71 -10.06 54.37
N GLY A 28 -34.37 -10.65 53.39
CA GLY A 28 -33.73 -11.19 52.21
C GLY A 28 -34.31 -10.63 50.92
N HIS A 29 -33.47 -10.46 49.91
CA HIS A 29 -33.87 -10.09 48.56
C HIS A 29 -33.14 -10.93 47.51
N GLU A 30 -33.89 -11.47 46.56
CA GLU A 30 -33.41 -12.20 45.39
C GLU A 30 -34.11 -11.68 44.13
N GLU A 31 -33.40 -11.67 43.00
CA GLU A 31 -33.96 -11.37 41.70
C GLU A 31 -33.20 -12.14 40.61
N LEU A 32 -33.91 -12.59 39.56
CA LEU A 32 -33.32 -13.26 38.42
C LEU A 32 -32.30 -12.35 37.72
N GLY A 33 -31.10 -12.88 37.48
CA GLY A 33 -30.00 -12.14 36.87
C GLY A 33 -29.35 -11.12 37.79
N ARG A 34 -29.64 -11.14 39.10
CA ARG A 34 -29.07 -10.24 40.11
C ARG A 34 -28.51 -11.01 41.30
N LEU A 35 -27.61 -10.35 42.03
CA LEU A 35 -27.04 -10.90 43.26
C LEU A 35 -28.08 -10.85 44.38
N PHE A 36 -28.26 -11.96 45.11
CA PHE A 36 -29.06 -11.92 46.32
C PHE A 36 -28.39 -11.11 47.43
N ASP A 37 -29.18 -10.68 48.39
CA ASP A 37 -28.78 -10.00 49.61
C ASP A 37 -29.58 -10.53 50.80
N TYR A 38 -28.91 -11.12 51.79
CA TYR A 38 -29.58 -11.49 53.04
C TYR A 38 -28.95 -10.74 54.20
N GLU A 39 -29.75 -9.91 54.84
CA GLU A 39 -29.35 -9.19 56.05
C GLU A 39 -29.82 -9.98 57.27
N LEU A 40 -28.85 -10.52 58.01
CA LEU A 40 -29.09 -11.29 59.22
C LEU A 40 -28.91 -10.40 60.43
N SER A 41 -29.95 -10.27 61.25
CA SER A 41 -29.85 -9.81 62.64
C SER A 41 -29.71 -11.02 63.55
N LEU A 42 -28.61 -11.07 64.28
CA LEU A 42 -28.17 -12.20 65.07
C LEU A 42 -27.94 -11.78 66.52
N VAL A 43 -28.17 -12.70 67.44
CA VAL A 43 -27.90 -12.52 68.87
C VAL A 43 -26.90 -13.57 69.38
N SER A 44 -26.07 -13.19 70.34
CA SER A 44 -25.10 -14.06 71.00
C SER A 44 -24.92 -13.72 72.47
N GLU A 45 -24.56 -14.71 73.28
CA GLU A 45 -24.06 -14.51 74.66
C GLU A 45 -22.65 -13.93 74.68
N ASN A 46 -21.89 -14.09 73.59
CA ASN A 46 -20.53 -13.60 73.50
C ASN A 46 -20.51 -12.16 72.96
N TYR A 47 -20.10 -11.21 73.80
CA TYR A 47 -19.96 -9.79 73.46
C TYR A 47 -18.67 -9.45 72.68
N ALA A 48 -17.75 -10.40 72.53
CA ALA A 48 -16.42 -10.18 71.96
C ALA A 48 -16.11 -11.14 70.80
N ILE A 49 -17.11 -11.47 69.96
CA ILE A 49 -16.89 -12.26 68.75
C ILE A 49 -15.98 -11.47 67.80
N LYS A 50 -14.84 -12.06 67.43
CA LYS A 50 -13.93 -11.48 66.43
C LYS A 50 -14.57 -11.60 65.05
N LEU A 51 -14.93 -10.47 64.45
CA LEU A 51 -15.61 -10.43 63.16
C LEU A 51 -14.78 -11.06 62.02
N ASP A 52 -13.44 -11.00 62.10
CA ASP A 52 -12.53 -11.65 61.14
C ASP A 52 -12.70 -13.18 61.09
N ALA A 53 -13.25 -13.78 62.14
CA ALA A 53 -13.55 -15.21 62.14
C ALA A 53 -14.73 -15.57 61.22
N LEU A 54 -15.55 -14.58 60.85
CA LEU A 54 -16.77 -14.70 60.02
C LEU A 54 -16.61 -14.05 58.64
N LEU A 55 -16.00 -12.87 58.58
CA LEU A 55 -15.88 -12.08 57.35
C LEU A 55 -15.21 -12.88 56.22
N GLY A 56 -15.82 -12.88 55.04
CA GLY A 56 -15.36 -13.58 53.84
C GLY A 56 -15.60 -15.10 53.84
N LYS A 57 -16.22 -15.66 54.89
CA LYS A 57 -16.48 -17.11 55.00
C LYS A 57 -17.93 -17.47 54.69
N PRO A 58 -18.21 -18.71 54.28
CA PRO A 58 -19.57 -19.18 54.07
C PRO A 58 -20.37 -19.24 55.38
N MET A 59 -21.63 -18.83 55.29
CA MET A 59 -22.64 -18.89 56.34
C MET A 59 -24.00 -19.20 55.72
N GLY A 60 -24.93 -19.73 56.50
CA GLY A 60 -26.28 -19.93 56.00
C GLY A 60 -27.34 -20.04 57.07
N VAL A 61 -28.60 -19.97 56.64
CA VAL A 61 -29.79 -20.17 57.47
C VAL A 61 -30.59 -21.32 56.88
N SER A 62 -30.90 -22.33 57.68
CA SER A 62 -31.84 -23.39 57.32
C SER A 62 -33.23 -23.06 57.87
N LEU A 63 -34.24 -23.13 57.02
CA LEU A 63 -35.65 -22.90 57.34
C LEU A 63 -36.43 -24.21 57.21
N GLU A 64 -37.16 -24.57 58.26
CA GLU A 64 -37.98 -25.78 58.29
C GLU A 64 -39.28 -25.62 57.46
N LEU A 65 -39.50 -26.56 56.55
CA LEU A 65 -40.69 -26.66 55.70
C LEU A 65 -41.77 -27.55 56.35
N PRO A 66 -43.06 -27.43 55.95
CA PRO A 66 -44.16 -28.20 56.55
C PRO A 66 -43.99 -29.73 56.50
N ASP A 67 -43.29 -30.25 55.50
CA ASP A 67 -43.01 -31.67 55.29
C ASP A 67 -41.84 -32.21 56.13
N GLY A 68 -41.19 -31.33 56.93
CA GLY A 68 -40.00 -31.63 57.71
C GLY A 68 -38.68 -31.50 56.95
N SER A 69 -38.73 -31.20 55.64
CA SER A 69 -37.53 -30.86 54.87
C SER A 69 -37.02 -29.45 55.20
N GLN A 70 -35.85 -29.10 54.69
CA GLN A 70 -35.18 -27.83 55.02
C GLN A 70 -34.86 -27.06 53.74
N ARG A 71 -35.23 -25.79 53.71
CA ARG A 71 -34.75 -24.82 52.71
C ARG A 71 -33.51 -24.13 53.25
N TYR A 72 -32.54 -23.86 52.39
CA TYR A 72 -31.30 -23.19 52.77
C TYR A 72 -31.22 -21.79 52.17
N PHE A 73 -30.70 -20.84 52.95
CA PHE A 73 -30.25 -19.53 52.51
C PHE A 73 -28.75 -19.46 52.79
N HIS A 74 -27.95 -19.79 51.79
CA HIS A 74 -26.50 -19.90 51.91
C HIS A 74 -25.79 -18.79 51.14
N GLY A 75 -24.79 -18.13 51.75
CA GLY A 75 -23.96 -17.12 51.10
C GLY A 75 -22.61 -16.92 51.79
N ILE A 76 -21.86 -15.93 51.34
CA ILE A 76 -20.59 -15.49 51.92
C ILE A 76 -20.87 -14.26 52.78
N ALA A 77 -20.33 -14.22 54.00
CA ALA A 77 -20.43 -13.07 54.89
C ALA A 77 -19.57 -11.91 54.38
N CYS A 78 -20.16 -10.98 53.63
CA CYS A 78 -19.44 -9.89 52.97
C CYS A 78 -19.31 -8.64 53.84
N ARG A 79 -20.19 -8.49 54.83
CA ARG A 79 -20.14 -7.44 55.83
C ARG A 79 -20.57 -8.02 57.17
N CYS A 80 -19.84 -7.70 58.23
CA CYS A 80 -20.19 -8.04 59.59
C CYS A 80 -20.07 -6.79 60.46
N SER A 81 -21.02 -6.56 61.35
CA SER A 81 -21.00 -5.48 62.32
C SER A 81 -21.58 -5.95 63.65
N GLN A 82 -21.14 -5.32 64.73
CA GLN A 82 -21.73 -5.51 66.07
C GLN A 82 -22.64 -4.32 66.36
N THR A 83 -23.85 -4.59 66.84
CA THR A 83 -24.86 -3.58 67.19
C THR A 83 -25.05 -3.53 68.70
N ALA A 84 -25.75 -2.50 69.19
CA ALA A 84 -26.22 -2.49 70.57
C ALA A 84 -27.15 -3.69 70.77
N GLY A 85 -26.85 -4.53 71.74
CA GLY A 85 -27.65 -5.70 72.06
C GLY A 85 -29.00 -5.34 72.69
N THR A 86 -29.95 -6.27 72.61
CA THR A 86 -31.21 -6.23 73.36
C THR A 86 -31.05 -6.99 74.68
N GLY A 87 -31.18 -6.26 75.79
CA GLY A 87 -31.09 -6.78 77.15
C GLY A 87 -29.76 -7.49 77.45
N GLN A 88 -29.81 -8.80 77.69
CA GLN A 88 -28.64 -9.60 78.13
C GLN A 88 -27.79 -10.23 77.01
N PHE A 89 -28.13 -10.01 75.74
CA PHE A 89 -27.41 -10.57 74.59
C PHE A 89 -26.74 -9.48 73.76
N ALA A 90 -25.63 -9.81 73.10
CA ALA A 90 -24.98 -8.94 72.12
C ALA A 90 -25.65 -9.07 70.75
N GLY A 91 -25.86 -7.95 70.07
CA GLY A 91 -26.39 -7.90 68.70
C GLY A 91 -25.28 -7.93 67.65
N TYR A 92 -25.51 -8.70 66.59
CA TYR A 92 -24.63 -8.79 65.42
C TYR A 92 -25.47 -8.69 64.15
N GLN A 93 -24.92 -8.03 63.14
CA GLN A 93 -25.55 -7.87 61.85
C GLN A 93 -24.59 -8.36 60.76
N ILE A 94 -25.06 -9.26 59.90
CA ILE A 94 -24.25 -9.90 58.86
C ILE A 94 -24.98 -9.85 57.53
N SER A 95 -24.34 -9.31 56.50
CA SER A 95 -24.84 -9.32 55.12
C SER A 95 -24.25 -10.52 54.37
N LEU A 96 -25.11 -11.43 53.91
CA LEU A 96 -24.74 -12.55 53.07
C LEU A 96 -24.97 -12.22 51.60
N ARG A 97 -23.96 -12.47 50.77
CA ARG A 97 -24.01 -12.31 49.31
C ARG A 97 -23.50 -13.58 48.62
N PRO A 98 -23.84 -13.83 47.34
CA PRO A 98 -23.29 -14.96 46.61
C PRO A 98 -21.77 -14.84 46.41
N TRP A 99 -21.09 -15.96 46.15
CA TRP A 99 -19.68 -15.96 45.75
C TRP A 99 -19.45 -15.08 44.51
N PHE A 100 -20.45 -14.98 43.62
CA PHE A 100 -20.40 -14.15 42.43
C PHE A 100 -20.23 -12.65 42.77
N TRP A 101 -20.65 -12.20 43.95
CA TRP A 101 -20.40 -10.83 44.42
C TRP A 101 -18.90 -10.53 44.61
N LEU A 102 -18.08 -11.53 44.92
CA LEU A 102 -16.64 -11.35 45.11
C LEU A 102 -15.95 -10.89 43.82
N LEU A 103 -16.55 -11.14 42.65
CA LEU A 103 -16.05 -10.64 41.37
C LEU A 103 -16.15 -9.10 41.26
N SER A 104 -16.95 -8.44 42.11
CA SER A 104 -16.95 -6.98 42.24
C SER A 104 -15.73 -6.43 42.97
N ARG A 105 -14.92 -7.29 43.60
CA ARG A 105 -13.69 -6.92 44.32
C ARG A 105 -12.43 -7.05 43.46
N THR A 106 -12.57 -7.43 42.20
CA THR A 106 -11.47 -7.56 41.24
C THR A 106 -11.83 -6.85 39.93
N SER A 107 -10.86 -6.19 39.30
CA SER A 107 -11.00 -5.48 38.03
C SER A 107 -9.75 -5.73 37.19
N ASP A 108 -9.93 -5.78 35.86
CA ASP A 108 -8.86 -6.11 34.94
C ASP A 108 -9.06 -5.46 33.56
N CYS A 109 -8.01 -5.52 32.73
CA CYS A 109 -8.05 -5.28 31.30
C CYS A 109 -7.59 -6.54 30.57
N ARG A 110 -8.51 -7.26 29.92
CA ARG A 110 -8.25 -8.58 29.31
C ARG A 110 -8.89 -8.70 27.95
N ILE A 111 -8.20 -9.37 27.03
CA ILE A 111 -8.69 -9.67 25.69
C ILE A 111 -9.06 -11.15 25.62
N PHE A 112 -10.25 -11.44 25.09
CA PHE A 112 -10.73 -12.77 24.76
C PHE A 112 -10.96 -12.85 23.25
N GLN A 113 -10.40 -13.87 22.62
CA GLN A 113 -10.50 -14.07 21.17
C GLN A 113 -11.05 -15.46 20.87
N ASN A 114 -11.88 -15.55 19.83
CA ASN A 114 -12.42 -16.79 19.27
C ASN A 114 -13.10 -17.67 20.35
N LYS A 115 -13.97 -17.05 21.15
CA LYS A 115 -14.69 -17.71 22.25
C LYS A 115 -16.15 -17.31 22.26
N THR A 116 -17.01 -18.21 22.73
CA THR A 116 -18.41 -17.88 23.01
C THR A 116 -18.51 -17.16 24.36
N VAL A 117 -19.55 -16.34 24.55
CA VAL A 117 -19.78 -15.66 25.85
C VAL A 117 -19.87 -16.64 27.02
N PRO A 118 -20.61 -17.78 26.94
CA PRO A 118 -20.57 -18.78 28.00
C PRO A 118 -19.16 -19.29 28.32
N ASP A 119 -18.30 -19.47 27.32
CA ASP A 119 -16.92 -19.91 27.54
C ASP A 119 -16.07 -18.83 28.22
N ILE A 120 -16.26 -17.56 27.84
CA ILE A 120 -15.60 -16.41 28.50
C ILE A 120 -16.02 -16.35 29.97
N ILE A 121 -17.32 -16.44 30.26
CA ILE A 121 -17.87 -16.40 31.63
C ILE A 121 -17.27 -17.53 32.47
N LYS A 122 -17.29 -18.77 31.96
CA LYS A 122 -16.72 -19.94 32.65
C LYS A 122 -15.23 -19.79 32.87
N GLN A 123 -14.49 -19.22 31.93
CA GLN A 123 -13.07 -18.95 32.07
C GLN A 123 -12.82 -17.93 33.19
N VAL A 124 -13.54 -16.81 33.22
CA VAL A 124 -13.43 -15.80 34.29
C VAL A 124 -13.70 -16.41 35.67
N PHE A 125 -14.73 -17.26 35.80
CA PHE A 125 -15.03 -17.94 37.06
C PHE A 125 -13.90 -18.86 37.51
N ARG A 126 -13.38 -19.70 36.60
CA ARG A 126 -12.33 -20.67 36.91
C ARG A 126 -10.98 -20.02 37.18
N ASP A 127 -10.63 -18.97 36.46
CA ASP A 127 -9.38 -18.22 36.66
C ASP A 127 -9.31 -17.63 38.08
N LEU A 128 -10.47 -17.27 38.67
CA LEU A 128 -10.60 -16.77 40.04
C LEU A 128 -10.86 -17.88 41.08
N GLY A 129 -10.86 -19.15 40.67
CA GLY A 129 -11.00 -20.30 41.57
C GLY A 129 -12.44 -20.69 41.94
N PHE A 130 -13.46 -20.19 41.23
CA PHE A 130 -14.85 -20.53 41.48
C PHE A 130 -15.34 -21.67 40.58
N SER A 131 -16.04 -22.64 41.18
CA SER A 131 -16.57 -23.83 40.49
C SER A 131 -18.05 -24.12 40.78
N ASP A 132 -18.68 -23.39 41.71
CA ASP A 132 -20.08 -23.59 42.09
C ASP A 132 -21.04 -22.88 41.13
N PHE A 133 -21.02 -23.33 39.87
CA PHE A 133 -21.96 -22.91 38.85
C PHE A 133 -22.41 -24.09 37.96
N GLU A 134 -23.59 -23.98 37.39
CA GLU A 134 -24.20 -24.97 36.51
C GLU A 134 -24.59 -24.30 35.19
N ASP A 135 -24.35 -25.01 34.09
CA ASP A 135 -24.74 -24.59 32.75
C ASP A 135 -26.07 -25.25 32.38
N SER A 136 -27.15 -24.48 32.40
CA SER A 136 -28.49 -24.89 31.95
C SER A 136 -28.94 -24.07 30.73
N LEU A 137 -27.99 -23.65 29.89
CA LEU A 137 -28.28 -22.94 28.65
C LEU A 137 -28.80 -23.92 27.59
N SER A 138 -29.82 -23.51 26.84
CA SER A 138 -30.48 -24.34 25.82
C SER A 138 -30.13 -23.93 24.39
N ARG A 139 -29.63 -22.70 24.21
CA ARG A 139 -29.31 -22.12 22.89
C ARG A 139 -27.84 -22.28 22.53
N SER A 140 -27.56 -22.06 21.24
CA SER A 140 -26.20 -21.86 20.74
C SER A 140 -25.87 -20.37 20.77
N TYR A 141 -24.61 -20.06 21.09
CA TYR A 141 -24.10 -18.70 21.18
C TYR A 141 -23.07 -18.46 20.09
N ARG A 142 -23.01 -17.22 19.60
CA ARG A 142 -22.02 -16.85 18.58
C ARG A 142 -20.61 -16.89 19.18
N GLU A 143 -19.65 -17.18 18.34
CA GLU A 143 -18.25 -17.02 18.66
C GLU A 143 -17.85 -15.56 18.41
N TRP A 144 -17.25 -14.93 19.43
CA TRP A 144 -16.74 -13.57 19.33
C TRP A 144 -15.28 -13.62 18.86
N GLU A 145 -14.99 -12.99 17.72
CA GLU A 145 -13.62 -12.82 17.22
C GLU A 145 -12.77 -12.04 18.23
N TYR A 146 -13.38 -11.03 18.87
CA TYR A 146 -12.71 -10.12 19.79
C TYR A 146 -13.71 -9.58 20.82
N CYS A 147 -13.40 -9.76 22.10
CA CYS A 147 -14.17 -9.25 23.23
C CYS A 147 -13.22 -8.83 24.36
N VAL A 148 -13.40 -7.65 24.91
CA VAL A 148 -12.47 -6.99 25.82
C VAL A 148 -13.17 -6.68 27.12
N GLN A 149 -12.59 -7.15 28.23
CA GLN A 149 -12.84 -6.58 29.55
C GLN A 149 -11.95 -5.33 29.67
N TYR A 150 -12.52 -4.14 29.87
CA TYR A 150 -11.75 -2.90 29.91
C TYR A 150 -12.14 -2.03 31.10
N ARG A 151 -11.23 -1.91 32.09
CA ARG A 151 -11.39 -1.05 33.28
C ARG A 151 -12.73 -1.24 34.01
N GLU A 152 -13.24 -2.45 34.02
CA GLU A 152 -14.47 -2.85 34.69
C GLU A 152 -14.18 -4.02 35.65
N THR A 153 -15.03 -4.22 36.63
CA THR A 153 -14.90 -5.39 37.51
C THR A 153 -15.23 -6.68 36.76
N SER A 154 -14.69 -7.81 37.20
CA SER A 154 -15.05 -9.10 36.58
C SER A 154 -16.54 -9.42 36.71
N PHE A 155 -17.21 -8.85 37.72
CA PHE A 155 -18.66 -8.97 37.89
C PHE A 155 -19.39 -8.19 36.79
N GLU A 156 -19.07 -6.91 36.62
CA GLU A 156 -19.69 -6.06 35.58
C GLU A 156 -19.46 -6.63 34.18
N PHE A 157 -18.24 -7.09 33.89
CA PHE A 157 -17.92 -7.72 32.61
C PHE A 157 -18.82 -8.93 32.31
N VAL A 158 -18.92 -9.85 33.26
CA VAL A 158 -19.75 -11.04 33.11
C VAL A 158 -21.23 -10.66 33.02
N SER A 159 -21.70 -9.72 33.86
CA SER A 159 -23.09 -9.29 33.89
C SER A 159 -23.53 -8.61 32.58
N ARG A 160 -22.72 -7.70 32.00
CA ARG A 160 -23.09 -7.06 30.72
C ARG A 160 -23.13 -8.05 29.56
N LEU A 161 -22.22 -9.03 29.55
CA LEU A 161 -22.20 -10.07 28.51
C LEU A 161 -23.42 -10.99 28.62
N MET A 162 -23.78 -11.37 29.84
CA MET A 162 -25.02 -12.11 30.11
C MET A 162 -26.25 -11.32 29.64
N GLU A 163 -26.31 -10.04 29.99
CA GLU A 163 -27.41 -9.14 29.62
C GLU A 163 -27.56 -9.01 28.10
N GLN A 164 -26.45 -8.89 27.36
CA GLN A 164 -26.44 -8.80 25.90
C GLN A 164 -26.90 -10.09 25.23
N GLU A 165 -26.37 -11.24 25.67
CA GLU A 165 -26.71 -12.56 25.11
C GLU A 165 -28.07 -13.09 25.61
N GLY A 166 -28.72 -12.36 26.53
CA GLY A 166 -30.00 -12.76 27.12
C GLY A 166 -29.89 -13.92 28.11
N ILE A 167 -28.68 -14.19 28.59
CA ILE A 167 -28.39 -15.14 29.67
C ILE A 167 -28.74 -14.45 30.98
N TYR A 168 -29.40 -15.16 31.87
CA TYR A 168 -29.58 -14.73 33.26
C TYR A 168 -29.19 -15.89 34.18
N TYR A 169 -29.29 -15.64 35.48
CA TYR A 169 -28.94 -16.64 36.47
C TYR A 169 -29.85 -16.55 37.69
N TYR A 170 -29.89 -17.65 38.45
CA TYR A 170 -30.47 -17.70 39.79
C TYR A 170 -29.59 -18.58 40.67
N PHE A 171 -29.87 -18.62 41.96
CA PHE A 171 -29.07 -19.38 42.92
C PHE A 171 -29.86 -20.55 43.46
N ARG A 172 -29.31 -21.76 43.29
CA ARG A 172 -29.79 -22.94 44.00
C ARG A 172 -29.01 -23.08 45.30
N HIS A 173 -29.71 -22.96 46.42
CA HIS A 173 -29.09 -23.06 47.74
C HIS A 173 -29.11 -24.50 48.25
N GLU A 174 -27.94 -24.96 48.67
CA GLU A 174 -27.71 -26.25 49.31
C GLU A 174 -27.20 -25.98 50.74
N LYS A 175 -27.05 -27.04 51.55
CA LYS A 175 -26.67 -26.88 52.97
C LYS A 175 -25.30 -26.21 53.15
N GLU A 176 -24.33 -26.59 52.33
CA GLU A 176 -22.91 -26.20 52.49
C GLU A 176 -22.41 -25.28 51.38
N ARG A 177 -23.25 -24.99 50.37
CA ARG A 177 -22.90 -24.17 49.22
C ARG A 177 -24.14 -23.58 48.55
N HIS A 178 -23.92 -22.70 47.58
CA HIS A 178 -24.94 -22.20 46.68
C HIS A 178 -24.38 -22.22 45.26
N VAL A 179 -25.19 -22.66 44.30
CA VAL A 179 -24.80 -22.85 42.92
C VAL A 179 -25.44 -21.78 42.05
N LEU A 180 -24.63 -21.06 41.27
CA LEU A 180 -25.12 -20.13 40.26
C LEU A 180 -25.58 -20.93 39.02
N VAL A 181 -26.85 -20.89 38.69
CA VAL A 181 -27.41 -21.63 37.54
C VAL A 181 -27.55 -20.66 36.36
N LEU A 182 -26.78 -20.86 35.30
CA LEU A 182 -26.89 -20.11 34.05
C LEU A 182 -28.11 -20.58 33.27
N SER A 183 -28.96 -19.65 32.83
CA SER A 183 -30.26 -19.95 32.23
C SER A 183 -30.59 -18.99 31.09
N ASP A 184 -31.26 -19.49 30.06
CA ASP A 184 -31.72 -18.70 28.90
C ASP A 184 -33.18 -19.01 28.49
N ALA A 185 -33.82 -19.98 29.13
CA ALA A 185 -35.13 -20.49 28.75
C ALA A 185 -35.90 -21.08 29.93
N TYR A 186 -37.20 -21.28 29.71
CA TYR A 186 -38.13 -21.87 30.68
C TYR A 186 -37.64 -23.21 31.24
N GLY A 187 -37.08 -24.08 30.40
CA GLY A 187 -36.65 -25.44 30.78
C GLY A 187 -35.52 -25.52 31.82
N ALA A 188 -34.86 -24.39 32.13
CA ALA A 188 -33.85 -24.32 33.19
C ALA A 188 -34.45 -24.16 34.60
N HIS A 189 -35.75 -23.84 34.70
CA HIS A 189 -36.44 -23.62 35.96
C HIS A 189 -37.18 -24.87 36.43
N LYS A 190 -37.35 -25.01 37.74
CA LYS A 190 -37.99 -26.17 38.36
C LYS A 190 -38.96 -25.73 39.46
N SER A 191 -40.01 -26.52 39.68
CA SER A 191 -40.86 -26.39 40.86
C SER A 191 -40.21 -27.04 42.07
N VAL A 192 -40.50 -26.49 43.25
CA VAL A 192 -40.12 -27.10 44.53
C VAL A 192 -41.15 -28.16 44.91
N ALA A 193 -40.68 -29.27 45.48
CA ALA A 193 -41.56 -30.32 46.02
C ALA A 193 -42.59 -29.69 46.99
N ASP A 194 -43.83 -30.17 46.95
CA ASP A 194 -44.99 -29.67 47.72
C ASP A 194 -45.43 -28.22 47.47
N TYR A 195 -44.69 -27.45 46.67
CA TYR A 195 -45.04 -26.08 46.25
C TYR A 195 -45.31 -25.95 44.75
N ALA A 196 -45.39 -27.06 44.00
CA ALA A 196 -45.76 -27.05 42.58
C ALA A 196 -47.13 -26.41 42.34
N SER A 197 -48.05 -26.53 43.30
CA SER A 197 -49.29 -25.75 43.31
C SER A 197 -49.57 -25.16 44.70
N VAL A 198 -49.79 -23.85 44.72
CA VAL A 198 -50.02 -23.09 45.96
C VAL A 198 -51.42 -22.49 45.93
N PRO A 199 -52.25 -22.73 46.95
CA PRO A 199 -53.60 -22.17 46.99
C PRO A 199 -53.57 -20.69 47.39
N TYR A 200 -54.54 -19.94 46.88
CA TYR A 200 -54.87 -18.60 47.34
C TYR A 200 -55.98 -18.67 48.40
N TYR A 201 -55.74 -18.06 49.56
CA TYR A 201 -56.74 -17.86 50.61
C TYR A 201 -56.66 -16.42 51.11
N PRO A 202 -57.75 -15.64 51.07
CA PRO A 202 -57.76 -14.28 51.58
C PRO A 202 -57.52 -14.25 53.10
N LEU A 203 -57.00 -13.11 53.61
CA LEU A 203 -56.84 -12.87 55.04
C LEU A 203 -58.22 -12.83 55.73
N GLU A 204 -58.57 -13.92 56.42
CA GLU A 204 -59.74 -14.04 57.30
C GLU A 204 -59.28 -14.35 58.74
N ASP A 205 -60.13 -14.14 59.75
CA ASP A 205 -59.80 -14.34 61.19
C ASP A 205 -59.42 -15.79 61.58
N GLN A 206 -59.45 -16.76 60.65
CA GLN A 206 -59.06 -18.14 60.92
C GLN A 206 -57.59 -18.40 60.56
N MET A 207 -56.79 -18.85 61.54
CA MET A 207 -55.47 -19.42 61.27
C MET A 207 -55.60 -20.63 60.36
N ARG A 208 -54.90 -20.61 59.22
CA ARG A 208 -54.84 -21.72 58.26
C ARG A 208 -53.52 -22.47 58.44
N GLU A 209 -53.58 -23.81 58.45
CA GLU A 209 -52.40 -24.67 58.67
C GLU A 209 -51.50 -24.82 57.42
N ARG A 210 -52.05 -24.62 56.22
CA ARG A 210 -51.31 -24.78 54.96
C ARG A 210 -50.72 -23.46 54.49
N ASP A 211 -49.47 -23.49 54.03
CA ASP A 211 -48.83 -22.40 53.30
C ASP A 211 -49.67 -21.99 52.06
N HIS A 212 -49.97 -20.71 51.94
CA HIS A 212 -50.89 -20.14 50.94
C HIS A 212 -50.50 -18.70 50.54
N ILE A 213 -51.02 -18.27 49.41
CA ILE A 213 -50.96 -16.87 48.96
C ILE A 213 -52.18 -16.15 49.52
N TYR A 214 -52.00 -14.95 50.07
CA TYR A 214 -53.09 -14.20 50.70
C TYR A 214 -53.28 -12.77 50.17
N ASP A 215 -52.32 -12.28 49.39
CA ASP A 215 -52.41 -11.01 48.68
C ASP A 215 -51.97 -11.20 47.23
N TRP A 216 -52.66 -10.51 46.32
CA TRP A 216 -52.44 -10.60 44.88
C TRP A 216 -52.62 -9.24 44.23
N HIS A 217 -51.67 -8.84 43.40
CA HIS A 217 -51.71 -7.58 42.67
C HIS A 217 -51.12 -7.75 41.26
N LEU A 218 -51.96 -7.56 40.24
CA LEU A 218 -51.56 -7.54 38.83
C LEU A 218 -51.37 -6.10 38.36
N ALA A 219 -50.17 -5.81 37.85
CA ALA A 219 -49.86 -4.57 37.18
C ALA A 219 -49.59 -4.83 35.69
N ARG A 220 -50.05 -3.92 34.83
CA ARG A 220 -49.67 -3.85 33.43
C ARG A 220 -49.19 -2.46 33.06
N GLU A 221 -48.11 -2.37 32.29
CA GLU A 221 -47.49 -1.12 31.87
C GLU A 221 -47.30 -1.10 30.35
N VAL A 222 -47.46 0.08 29.73
CA VAL A 222 -47.22 0.25 28.30
C VAL A 222 -45.72 0.12 28.03
N GLN A 223 -45.36 -0.86 27.21
CA GLN A 223 -43.98 -1.11 26.79
C GLN A 223 -43.84 -0.93 25.28
N PRO A 224 -42.66 -0.54 24.78
CA PRO A 224 -42.35 -0.52 23.35
C PRO A 224 -42.68 -1.85 22.65
N GLY A 225 -43.24 -1.76 21.44
CA GLY A 225 -43.73 -2.91 20.68
C GLY A 225 -42.72 -3.53 19.73
N SER A 226 -41.66 -2.80 19.38
CA SER A 226 -40.58 -3.32 18.54
C SER A 226 -39.25 -2.64 18.81
N LEU A 227 -38.17 -3.34 18.48
CA LEU A 227 -36.81 -2.81 18.47
C LEU A 227 -36.15 -3.14 17.14
N ALA A 228 -35.66 -2.10 16.46
CA ALA A 228 -34.82 -2.22 15.29
C ALA A 228 -33.36 -1.92 15.64
N LEU A 229 -32.45 -2.78 15.18
CA LEU A 229 -31.01 -2.57 15.30
C LEU A 229 -30.40 -2.49 13.91
N ASN A 230 -29.29 -1.76 13.79
CA ASN A 230 -28.49 -1.73 12.57
C ASN A 230 -26.99 -1.71 12.90
N ASP A 231 -26.15 -2.12 11.95
CA ASP A 231 -24.70 -2.10 12.09
C ASP A 231 -24.02 -1.97 10.72
N TYR A 232 -22.69 -1.88 10.70
CA TYR A 232 -21.89 -1.78 9.49
C TYR A 232 -20.79 -2.85 9.43
N ASP A 233 -20.78 -3.63 8.35
CA ASP A 233 -19.75 -4.61 8.04
C ASP A 233 -18.90 -4.14 6.85
N PHE A 234 -17.64 -3.82 7.09
CA PHE A 234 -16.73 -3.35 6.04
C PHE A 234 -16.38 -4.43 5.01
N GLN A 235 -16.50 -5.73 5.35
CA GLN A 235 -16.26 -6.82 4.40
C GLN A 235 -17.45 -6.99 3.44
N ARG A 236 -18.65 -6.58 3.87
CA ARG A 236 -19.88 -6.57 3.07
C ARG A 236 -20.56 -5.20 3.16
N PRO A 237 -19.96 -4.13 2.62
CA PRO A 237 -20.39 -2.74 2.85
C PRO A 237 -21.77 -2.41 2.27
N SER A 238 -22.29 -3.23 1.35
CA SER A 238 -23.64 -3.09 0.77
C SER A 238 -24.67 -4.04 1.40
N ALA A 239 -24.29 -4.85 2.40
CA ALA A 239 -25.22 -5.73 3.08
C ALA A 239 -26.26 -4.92 3.86
N ARG A 240 -27.52 -5.35 3.78
CA ARG A 240 -28.59 -4.80 4.62
C ARG A 240 -28.56 -5.53 5.96
N LEU A 241 -28.01 -4.85 6.96
CA LEU A 241 -27.85 -5.39 8.30
C LEU A 241 -28.98 -4.96 9.26
N GLU A 242 -29.91 -4.10 8.85
CA GLU A 242 -31.06 -3.73 9.68
C GLU A 242 -31.90 -4.98 10.00
N VAL A 243 -32.14 -5.19 11.28
CA VAL A 243 -32.95 -6.28 11.83
C VAL A 243 -33.99 -5.70 12.76
N ARG A 244 -35.15 -6.37 12.86
CA ARG A 244 -36.26 -5.92 13.71
C ARG A 244 -36.87 -7.09 14.45
N SER A 245 -37.15 -6.88 15.73
CA SER A 245 -37.96 -7.79 16.54
C SER A 245 -39.21 -7.08 17.04
N THR A 246 -40.35 -7.76 17.01
CA THR A 246 -41.67 -7.19 17.33
C THR A 246 -42.40 -8.09 18.31
N VAL A 247 -42.99 -7.50 19.34
CA VAL A 247 -43.88 -8.17 20.30
C VAL A 247 -45.23 -7.45 20.28
N SER A 248 -46.26 -8.15 19.82
CA SER A 248 -47.61 -7.59 19.72
C SER A 248 -48.37 -7.78 21.04
N ARG A 249 -49.05 -6.72 21.50
CA ARG A 249 -49.92 -6.74 22.68
C ARG A 249 -51.29 -6.14 22.35
N PRO A 250 -52.40 -6.66 22.90
CA PRO A 250 -53.77 -6.33 22.46
C PRO A 250 -54.33 -5.03 23.07
N HIS A 251 -53.50 -4.05 23.39
CA HIS A 251 -53.91 -2.75 23.96
C HIS A 251 -53.53 -1.58 23.06
N SER A 252 -54.10 -0.40 23.30
CA SER A 252 -53.73 0.83 22.58
C SER A 252 -52.30 1.26 22.88
N ASN A 253 -51.66 1.95 21.92
CA ASN A 253 -50.28 2.45 22.02
C ASN A 253 -49.21 1.34 22.27
N ALA A 254 -49.50 0.09 21.89
CA ALA A 254 -48.59 -1.05 22.07
C ALA A 254 -47.47 -1.13 21.01
N GLU A 255 -47.53 -0.35 19.94
CA GLU A 255 -46.70 -0.55 18.74
C GLU A 255 -45.54 0.44 18.60
N HIS A 256 -45.32 1.32 19.60
CA HIS A 256 -44.24 2.32 19.53
C HIS A 256 -42.86 1.65 19.34
N PRO A 257 -42.10 2.02 18.29
CA PRO A 257 -40.83 1.38 17.97
C PRO A 257 -39.64 2.03 18.69
N LEU A 258 -38.63 1.24 18.99
CA LEU A 258 -37.28 1.68 19.36
C LEU A 258 -36.30 1.43 18.20
N TYR A 259 -35.26 2.26 18.12
CA TYR A 259 -34.15 2.10 17.18
C TYR A 259 -32.83 2.41 17.88
N ASP A 260 -31.80 1.61 17.62
CA ASP A 260 -30.46 1.79 18.17
C ASP A 260 -29.36 1.43 17.15
N TYR A 261 -28.24 2.14 17.20
CA TYR A 261 -27.04 1.91 16.37
C TYR A 261 -25.80 2.33 17.17
N PRO A 262 -24.74 1.50 17.19
CA PRO A 262 -24.60 0.19 16.54
C PRO A 262 -25.24 -0.96 17.35
N GLY A 263 -25.67 -2.01 16.65
CA GLY A 263 -26.29 -3.19 17.25
C GLY A 263 -25.32 -4.27 17.77
N GLU A 264 -24.03 -4.11 17.54
CA GLU A 264 -22.96 -5.01 17.94
C GLU A 264 -22.95 -6.38 17.26
N TYR A 265 -23.21 -6.43 15.96
CA TYR A 265 -23.18 -7.67 15.19
C TYR A 265 -22.68 -7.50 13.77
N VAL A 266 -22.18 -8.61 13.21
CA VAL A 266 -21.73 -8.71 11.82
C VAL A 266 -22.72 -9.55 11.00
N GLN A 267 -23.27 -10.63 11.57
CA GLN A 267 -24.28 -11.46 10.92
C GLN A 267 -25.68 -11.05 11.35
N SER A 268 -26.62 -10.91 10.40
CA SER A 268 -28.00 -10.50 10.69
C SER A 268 -28.72 -11.45 11.67
N LYS A 269 -28.40 -12.75 11.64
CA LYS A 269 -28.96 -13.74 12.58
C LYS A 269 -28.65 -13.41 14.04
N ASP A 270 -27.44 -12.93 14.33
CA ASP A 270 -27.05 -12.52 15.68
C ASP A 270 -27.76 -11.22 16.06
N GLY A 271 -27.87 -10.28 15.12
CA GLY A 271 -28.62 -9.04 15.33
C GLY A 271 -30.11 -9.26 15.62
N GLU A 272 -30.76 -10.19 14.90
CA GLU A 272 -32.14 -10.60 15.18
C GLU A 272 -32.29 -11.13 16.61
N GLN A 273 -31.31 -11.92 17.07
CA GLN A 273 -31.29 -12.46 18.42
C GLN A 273 -31.09 -11.36 19.47
N TYR A 274 -30.22 -10.38 19.24
CA TYR A 274 -30.03 -9.24 20.14
C TYR A 274 -31.24 -8.32 20.21
N ALA A 275 -31.85 -8.02 19.05
CA ALA A 275 -33.10 -7.27 19.00
C ALA A 275 -34.21 -8.01 19.77
N ARG A 276 -34.30 -9.33 19.61
CA ARG A 276 -35.24 -10.19 20.35
C ARG A 276 -34.98 -10.19 21.84
N ASN A 277 -33.73 -10.39 22.29
CA ASN A 277 -33.38 -10.42 23.71
C ASN A 277 -33.72 -9.09 24.40
N ARG A 278 -33.37 -7.95 23.78
CA ARG A 278 -33.64 -6.63 24.33
C ARG A 278 -35.15 -6.31 24.39
N ILE A 279 -35.92 -6.61 23.33
CA ILE A 279 -37.37 -6.36 23.37
C ILE A 279 -38.08 -7.30 24.35
N GLU A 280 -37.66 -8.57 24.47
CA GLU A 280 -38.19 -9.51 25.47
C GLU A 280 -37.87 -9.03 26.91
N ALA A 281 -36.70 -8.44 27.16
CA ALA A 281 -36.33 -7.88 28.46
C ALA A 281 -37.24 -6.73 28.87
N ILE A 282 -37.49 -5.79 27.94
CA ILE A 282 -38.42 -4.67 28.14
C ILE A 282 -39.85 -5.20 28.36
N GLN A 283 -40.27 -6.16 27.54
CA GLN A 283 -41.60 -6.77 27.61
C GLN A 283 -41.84 -7.58 28.89
N THR A 284 -40.78 -7.98 29.61
CA THR A 284 -40.89 -8.60 30.95
C THR A 284 -41.59 -7.67 31.97
N GLN A 285 -41.58 -6.37 31.73
CA GLN A 285 -42.26 -5.37 32.57
C GLN A 285 -43.73 -5.13 32.16
N TYR A 286 -44.16 -5.64 30.99
CA TYR A 286 -45.53 -5.44 30.47
C TYR A 286 -46.60 -5.96 31.42
N GLU A 287 -46.39 -7.13 32.02
CA GLU A 287 -47.31 -7.76 32.95
C GLU A 287 -46.52 -8.33 34.14
N ARG A 288 -46.80 -7.82 35.34
CA ARG A 288 -46.16 -8.26 36.58
C ARG A 288 -47.24 -8.62 37.60
N VAL A 289 -47.04 -9.74 38.28
CA VAL A 289 -47.91 -10.19 39.37
C VAL A 289 -47.12 -10.17 40.66
N HIS A 290 -47.55 -9.33 41.59
CA HIS A 290 -47.01 -9.24 42.94
C HIS A 290 -47.88 -10.06 43.88
N LEU A 291 -47.27 -10.95 44.67
CA LEU A 291 -47.96 -11.84 45.59
C LEU A 291 -47.37 -11.70 46.99
N ARG A 292 -48.20 -11.76 48.03
CA ARG A 292 -47.72 -12.02 49.40
C ARG A 292 -48.17 -13.39 49.87
N THR A 293 -47.24 -14.12 50.47
CA THR A 293 -47.44 -15.51 50.83
C THR A 293 -46.58 -15.91 52.01
N ASN A 294 -47.09 -16.85 52.80
CA ASN A 294 -46.33 -17.56 53.82
C ASN A 294 -45.72 -18.87 53.27
N ALA A 295 -45.70 -19.08 51.95
CA ALA A 295 -45.10 -20.25 51.30
C ALA A 295 -43.58 -20.25 51.40
N ARG A 296 -43.07 -21.01 52.37
CA ARG A 296 -41.64 -21.04 52.76
C ARG A 296 -40.72 -21.62 51.70
N GLY A 297 -41.21 -22.51 50.84
CA GLY A 297 -40.42 -23.15 49.79
C GLY A 297 -40.15 -22.29 48.54
N LEU A 298 -40.91 -21.21 48.33
CA LEU A 298 -40.85 -20.44 47.08
C LEU A 298 -39.70 -19.42 47.04
N GLY A 299 -39.00 -19.34 45.91
CA GLY A 299 -37.92 -18.38 45.71
C GLY A 299 -37.60 -18.06 44.26
N SER A 300 -36.64 -17.16 44.05
CA SER A 300 -36.35 -16.66 42.70
C SER A 300 -35.88 -17.80 41.78
N GLY A 301 -36.45 -17.88 40.59
CA GLY A 301 -36.21 -18.98 39.64
C GLY A 301 -37.08 -20.22 39.83
N HIS A 302 -37.98 -20.26 40.83
CA HIS A 302 -38.92 -21.37 40.96
C HIS A 302 -40.19 -21.16 40.13
N LEU A 303 -40.74 -22.28 39.65
CA LEU A 303 -42.04 -22.36 38.98
C LEU A 303 -43.11 -22.85 39.96
N PHE A 304 -44.29 -22.22 39.95
CA PHE A 304 -45.45 -22.71 40.71
C PHE A 304 -46.77 -22.35 40.03
N LYS A 305 -47.81 -23.15 40.27
CA LYS A 305 -49.18 -22.87 39.80
C LYS A 305 -50.06 -22.33 40.93
N MET A 306 -50.58 -21.11 40.77
CA MET A 306 -51.58 -20.56 41.69
C MET A 306 -52.94 -21.22 41.46
N THR A 307 -53.67 -21.53 42.53
CA THR A 307 -55.03 -22.09 42.46
C THR A 307 -55.97 -21.41 43.46
N GLY A 308 -57.27 -21.39 43.17
CA GLY A 308 -58.28 -20.88 44.11
C GLY A 308 -58.42 -19.36 44.16
N TYR A 309 -57.75 -18.59 43.29
CA TYR A 309 -57.99 -17.15 43.17
C TYR A 309 -59.32 -16.89 42.42
N PRO A 310 -60.14 -15.90 42.83
CA PRO A 310 -61.46 -15.65 42.23
C PRO A 310 -61.44 -15.34 40.72
N ARG A 311 -60.33 -14.84 40.20
CA ARG A 311 -60.16 -14.55 38.77
C ARG A 311 -59.46 -15.72 38.07
N ASP A 312 -60.23 -16.49 37.30
CA ASP A 312 -59.81 -17.79 36.79
C ASP A 312 -58.57 -17.76 35.87
N ASP A 313 -58.44 -16.74 35.01
CA ASP A 313 -57.28 -16.59 34.11
C ASP A 313 -55.96 -16.39 34.85
N GLN A 314 -56.00 -16.07 36.15
CA GLN A 314 -54.82 -15.90 36.99
C GLN A 314 -54.44 -17.18 37.74
N ASN A 315 -55.25 -18.25 37.70
CA ASN A 315 -54.91 -19.58 38.24
C ASN A 315 -54.01 -20.39 37.29
N ARG A 316 -52.87 -19.79 36.94
CA ARG A 316 -51.89 -20.28 35.96
C ARG A 316 -50.52 -20.50 36.59
N GLU A 317 -49.57 -20.96 35.78
CA GLU A 317 -48.18 -21.16 36.19
C GLU A 317 -47.40 -19.84 36.10
N TYR A 318 -46.61 -19.56 37.14
CA TYR A 318 -45.80 -18.37 37.29
C TYR A 318 -44.33 -18.73 37.45
N LEU A 319 -43.47 -17.88 36.87
CA LEU A 319 -42.05 -17.84 37.17
C LEU A 319 -41.80 -16.71 38.17
N ILE A 320 -41.15 -17.04 39.30
CA ILE A 320 -40.76 -16.05 40.30
C ILE A 320 -39.50 -15.34 39.80
N VAL A 321 -39.65 -14.08 39.40
CA VAL A 321 -38.56 -13.24 38.90
C VAL A 321 -37.87 -12.47 40.02
N GLY A 322 -38.57 -12.21 41.13
CA GLY A 322 -38.03 -11.55 42.32
C GLY A 322 -38.69 -12.08 43.58
N ALA A 323 -37.96 -12.10 44.67
CA ALA A 323 -38.47 -12.50 45.97
C ALA A 323 -37.89 -11.63 47.08
N ARG A 324 -38.72 -11.33 48.08
CA ARG A 324 -38.31 -10.71 49.33
C ARG A 324 -38.77 -11.57 50.48
N TYR A 325 -37.90 -11.80 51.45
CA TYR A 325 -38.16 -12.64 52.61
C TYR A 325 -38.06 -11.81 53.88
N SER A 326 -38.98 -12.04 54.80
CA SER A 326 -38.92 -11.55 56.17
C SER A 326 -39.14 -12.74 57.09
N ILE A 327 -38.09 -13.18 57.76
CA ILE A 327 -38.12 -14.29 58.73
C ILE A 327 -37.84 -13.69 60.10
N SER A 328 -38.79 -13.81 61.02
CA SER A 328 -38.65 -13.33 62.40
C SER A 328 -38.75 -14.50 63.36
N GLN A 329 -37.83 -14.58 64.31
CA GLN A 329 -37.87 -15.55 65.40
C GLN A 329 -38.39 -14.89 66.68
N GLU A 330 -38.93 -15.69 67.60
CA GLU A 330 -39.36 -15.19 68.90
C GLU A 330 -38.16 -14.67 69.72
N SER A 331 -38.37 -13.56 70.42
CA SER A 331 -37.37 -13.00 71.33
C SER A 331 -37.14 -13.94 72.52
N TYR A 332 -35.88 -14.02 72.98
CA TYR A 332 -35.53 -14.77 74.19
C TYR A 332 -35.94 -14.05 75.48
N GLU A 333 -36.40 -12.80 75.40
CA GLU A 333 -36.83 -12.00 76.55
C GLU A 333 -38.37 -11.91 76.61
N SER A 334 -38.93 -12.33 77.75
CA SER A 334 -40.37 -12.25 78.02
C SER A 334 -40.80 -10.80 78.22
N GLY A 335 -41.55 -10.24 77.26
CA GLY A 335 -42.07 -8.86 77.33
C GLY A 335 -42.41 -8.22 75.98
N ALA A 336 -41.93 -8.79 74.86
CA ALA A 336 -42.32 -8.35 73.52
C ALA A 336 -43.69 -8.94 73.14
N THR A 337 -44.76 -8.18 73.36
CA THR A 337 -46.10 -8.49 72.85
C THR A 337 -46.21 -8.14 71.37
N GLY A 338 -46.36 -9.15 70.52
CA GLY A 338 -46.80 -8.98 69.14
C GLY A 338 -46.80 -10.31 68.41
N GLY A 339 -47.95 -10.75 67.91
CA GLY A 339 -48.06 -11.88 66.98
C GLY A 339 -47.42 -11.53 65.64
N VAL A 340 -46.08 -11.55 65.59
CA VAL A 340 -45.33 -11.33 64.34
C VAL A 340 -45.45 -12.61 63.51
N LEU A 341 -45.82 -12.46 62.23
CA LEU A 341 -45.75 -13.56 61.27
C LEU A 341 -44.31 -14.08 61.23
N GLN A 342 -44.08 -15.35 61.60
CA GLN A 342 -42.75 -15.93 61.69
C GLN A 342 -42.04 -15.99 60.32
N TYR A 343 -42.82 -16.09 59.24
CA TYR A 343 -42.34 -16.04 57.86
C TYR A 343 -43.35 -15.30 56.98
N GLU A 344 -42.85 -14.33 56.22
CA GLU A 344 -43.57 -13.66 55.14
C GLU A 344 -42.65 -13.55 53.93
N SER A 345 -43.22 -13.72 52.74
CA SER A 345 -42.53 -13.44 51.49
C SER A 345 -43.40 -12.64 50.52
N ALA A 346 -42.76 -11.68 49.86
CA ALA A 346 -43.34 -10.96 48.74
C ALA A 346 -42.65 -11.43 47.46
N LEU A 347 -43.44 -11.90 46.50
CA LEU A 347 -42.96 -12.49 45.25
C LEU A 347 -43.35 -11.58 44.08
N ASP A 348 -42.39 -11.34 43.19
CA ASP A 348 -42.60 -10.72 41.89
C ASP A 348 -42.57 -11.82 40.84
N CYS A 349 -43.65 -11.94 40.08
CA CYS A 349 -43.86 -13.04 39.15
C CYS A 349 -44.19 -12.54 37.74
N ILE A 350 -43.83 -13.34 36.75
CA ILE A 350 -44.35 -13.26 35.39
C ILE A 350 -45.08 -14.56 35.04
N GLU A 351 -45.91 -14.54 34.00
CA GLU A 351 -46.45 -15.78 33.44
C GLU A 351 -45.29 -16.67 32.94
N ALA A 352 -45.32 -17.96 33.28
CA ALA A 352 -44.21 -18.86 32.96
C ALA A 352 -43.99 -19.06 31.44
N SER A 353 -45.04 -18.85 30.62
CA SER A 353 -44.96 -18.89 29.15
C SER A 353 -44.21 -17.68 28.56
N GLN A 354 -44.11 -16.58 29.31
CA GLN A 354 -43.39 -15.39 28.90
C GLN A 354 -41.88 -15.60 29.08
N ALA A 355 -41.12 -15.36 28.01
CA ALA A 355 -39.67 -15.43 28.08
C ALA A 355 -39.12 -14.29 28.96
N PHE A 356 -38.35 -14.66 29.98
CA PHE A 356 -37.57 -13.72 30.78
C PHE A 356 -36.23 -13.41 30.11
N ARG A 357 -35.88 -12.13 30.04
CA ARG A 357 -34.54 -11.65 29.70
C ARG A 357 -34.14 -10.57 30.70
N PRO A 358 -32.86 -10.52 31.10
CA PRO A 358 -32.39 -9.48 32.00
C PRO A 358 -32.35 -8.12 31.26
N MET A 359 -32.66 -7.05 31.99
CA MET A 359 -32.48 -5.69 31.47
C MET A 359 -30.99 -5.34 31.41
N PRO A 360 -30.51 -4.64 30.36
CA PRO A 360 -29.13 -4.20 30.23
C PRO A 360 -28.85 -3.01 31.15
N THR A 361 -28.70 -3.27 32.44
CA THR A 361 -28.43 -2.25 33.46
C THR A 361 -26.94 -2.06 33.72
N THR A 362 -26.12 -3.05 33.37
CA THR A 362 -24.68 -2.99 33.57
C THR A 362 -24.07 -2.12 32.48
N ILE A 363 -23.36 -1.05 32.88
CA ILE A 363 -22.82 -0.06 31.96
C ILE A 363 -21.68 -0.71 31.16
N LYS A 364 -21.76 -0.64 29.81
CA LYS A 364 -20.65 -1.04 28.95
C LYS A 364 -19.48 -0.05 29.11
N PRO A 365 -18.23 -0.52 29.30
CA PRO A 365 -17.08 0.37 29.40
C PRO A 365 -16.84 1.13 28.10
N ILE A 366 -16.44 2.39 28.21
CA ILE A 366 -16.14 3.28 27.08
C ILE A 366 -14.68 3.73 27.17
N VAL A 367 -13.94 3.56 26.09
CA VAL A 367 -12.61 4.16 25.93
C VAL A 367 -12.77 5.64 25.59
N GLN A 368 -12.41 6.49 26.56
CA GLN A 368 -12.62 7.94 26.50
C GLN A 368 -11.80 8.66 25.41
N GLY A 369 -10.79 8.01 24.84
CA GLY A 369 -9.92 8.60 23.84
C GLY A 369 -8.99 7.59 23.19
N PRO A 370 -8.26 7.99 22.14
CA PRO A 370 -7.31 7.12 21.48
C PRO A 370 -6.16 6.72 22.42
N GLN A 371 -5.57 5.57 22.16
CA GLN A 371 -4.44 5.01 22.89
C GLN A 371 -3.34 4.64 21.91
N THR A 372 -2.09 4.63 22.35
CA THR A 372 -1.03 4.04 21.53
C THR A 372 -0.90 2.54 21.78
N ALA A 373 -0.47 1.82 20.74
CA ALA A 373 -0.22 0.39 20.78
C ALA A 373 0.96 0.07 19.86
N MET A 374 1.62 -1.06 20.11
CA MET A 374 2.75 -1.52 19.30
C MET A 374 2.27 -2.53 18.26
N VAL A 375 2.65 -2.39 17.00
CA VAL A 375 2.30 -3.36 15.95
C VAL A 375 3.06 -4.67 16.17
N VAL A 376 2.36 -5.80 16.05
CA VAL A 376 2.90 -7.14 16.33
C VAL A 376 2.55 -8.14 15.22
N GLY A 377 3.32 -9.23 15.17
CA GLY A 377 3.11 -10.31 14.22
C GLY A 377 4.04 -11.49 14.50
N PRO A 378 4.09 -12.49 13.60
CA PRO A 378 4.91 -13.68 13.77
C PRO A 378 6.40 -13.36 13.87
N LYS A 379 7.12 -14.17 14.64
CA LYS A 379 8.59 -14.03 14.79
C LYS A 379 9.29 -14.19 13.43
N GLY A 380 10.16 -13.24 13.07
CA GLY A 380 10.91 -13.25 11.81
C GLY A 380 10.20 -12.54 10.64
N GLU A 381 9.00 -12.01 10.87
CA GLU A 381 8.33 -11.09 9.95
C GLU A 381 8.65 -9.63 10.31
N GLU A 382 8.70 -8.76 9.30
CA GLU A 382 8.74 -7.29 9.49
C GLU A 382 7.37 -6.65 9.24
N ILE A 383 6.52 -7.33 8.46
CA ILE A 383 5.20 -6.86 8.03
C ILE A 383 4.22 -8.02 8.18
N TRP A 384 3.14 -7.81 8.91
CA TRP A 384 2.07 -8.80 9.06
C TRP A 384 0.72 -8.13 8.80
N THR A 385 0.15 -8.42 7.62
CA THR A 385 -1.08 -7.80 7.13
C THR A 385 -1.96 -8.80 6.40
N ASP A 386 -3.26 -8.50 6.32
CA ASP A 386 -4.22 -9.25 5.52
C ASP A 386 -4.60 -8.52 4.21
N GLN A 387 -5.53 -9.10 3.45
CA GLN A 387 -6.08 -8.59 2.18
C GLN A 387 -6.72 -7.20 2.26
N TYR A 388 -7.01 -6.68 3.46
CA TYR A 388 -7.60 -5.36 3.69
C TYR A 388 -6.58 -4.34 4.21
N GLY A 389 -5.29 -4.71 4.31
CA GLY A 389 -4.27 -3.84 4.88
C GLY A 389 -4.36 -3.69 6.40
N ARG A 390 -5.03 -4.64 7.09
CA ARG A 390 -5.17 -4.62 8.56
C ARG A 390 -3.90 -5.14 9.21
N VAL A 391 -3.61 -4.67 10.42
CA VAL A 391 -2.49 -5.17 11.24
C VAL A 391 -2.99 -5.60 12.62
N LYS A 392 -2.14 -6.29 13.38
CA LYS A 392 -2.40 -6.62 14.79
C LYS A 392 -1.51 -5.79 15.70
N VAL A 393 -1.97 -5.54 16.93
CA VAL A 393 -1.24 -4.72 17.90
C VAL A 393 -1.22 -5.37 19.27
N HIS A 394 -0.23 -4.99 20.07
CA HIS A 394 -0.16 -5.22 21.50
C HIS A 394 -0.51 -3.90 22.21
N PHE A 395 -1.55 -3.92 23.04
CA PHE A 395 -1.88 -2.79 23.91
C PHE A 395 -1.03 -2.86 25.19
N TYR A 396 -0.53 -1.71 25.66
CA TYR A 396 0.32 -1.66 26.85
C TYR A 396 -0.36 -2.07 28.17
N TRP A 397 -1.69 -2.17 28.18
CA TRP A 397 -2.45 -2.67 29.33
C TRP A 397 -2.74 -4.17 29.24
N ASP A 398 -2.45 -4.82 28.11
CA ASP A 398 -2.59 -6.28 28.00
C ASP A 398 -1.40 -6.95 28.69
N ARG A 399 -1.72 -7.79 29.68
CA ARG A 399 -0.74 -8.51 30.51
C ARG A 399 -0.70 -10.01 30.20
N HIS A 400 -1.57 -10.48 29.31
CA HIS A 400 -1.84 -11.90 29.11
C HIS A 400 -1.38 -12.42 27.75
N ASP A 401 -0.98 -11.54 26.85
CA ASP A 401 -0.44 -11.91 25.54
C ASP A 401 1.09 -12.10 25.57
N GLN A 402 1.64 -12.42 24.39
CA GLN A 402 3.07 -12.61 24.18
C GLN A 402 3.62 -11.60 23.16
N SER A 403 2.87 -10.53 22.86
CA SER A 403 3.19 -9.53 21.83
C SER A 403 3.50 -10.17 20.46
N ASN A 404 2.69 -11.14 20.04
CA ASN A 404 2.81 -11.89 18.78
C ASN A 404 1.53 -11.81 17.93
N GLU A 405 1.39 -12.67 16.91
CA GLU A 405 0.24 -12.72 16.00
C GLU A 405 -1.11 -13.05 16.67
N ASN A 406 -1.13 -13.45 17.94
CA ASN A 406 -2.32 -13.77 18.71
C ASN A 406 -2.70 -12.67 19.73
N SER A 407 -2.01 -11.53 19.74
CA SER A 407 -2.24 -10.46 20.74
C SER A 407 -3.59 -9.77 20.58
N SER A 408 -4.02 -9.54 19.34
CA SER A 408 -5.27 -8.84 19.05
C SER A 408 -5.99 -9.39 17.81
N CYS A 409 -7.20 -8.87 17.58
CA CYS A 409 -7.88 -8.98 16.30
C CYS A 409 -7.17 -8.15 15.21
N TRP A 410 -7.62 -8.34 13.97
CA TRP A 410 -7.17 -7.55 12.83
C TRP A 410 -7.80 -6.14 12.82
N MET A 411 -6.96 -5.11 12.95
CA MET A 411 -7.39 -3.72 13.02
C MET A 411 -7.19 -3.00 11.69
N ARG A 412 -8.23 -2.29 11.23
CA ARG A 412 -8.12 -1.43 10.04
C ARG A 412 -7.19 -0.26 10.31
N VAL A 413 -6.43 0.11 9.30
CA VAL A 413 -5.47 1.23 9.34
C VAL A 413 -5.98 2.35 8.47
N SER A 414 -6.19 3.52 9.07
CA SER A 414 -6.50 4.75 8.35
C SER A 414 -5.36 5.06 7.37
N GLN A 415 -5.73 5.42 6.14
CA GLN A 415 -4.81 5.81 5.08
C GLN A 415 -5.03 7.28 4.74
N ALA A 416 -3.98 7.97 4.27
CA ALA A 416 -4.08 9.37 3.86
C ALA A 416 -5.08 9.59 2.71
N TRP A 417 -5.26 8.59 1.85
CA TRP A 417 -6.22 8.61 0.75
C TRP A 417 -6.67 7.18 0.41
N ALA A 418 -7.97 6.89 0.41
CA ALA A 418 -8.49 5.54 0.14
C ALA A 418 -9.68 5.58 -0.83
N GLY A 419 -9.48 5.05 -2.04
CA GLY A 419 -10.50 4.90 -3.09
C GLY A 419 -10.68 3.44 -3.52
N LYS A 420 -11.56 3.20 -4.51
CA LYS A 420 -11.85 1.86 -5.03
C LYS A 420 -10.68 1.36 -5.88
N ASN A 421 -9.75 0.60 -5.28
CA ASN A 421 -8.51 0.10 -5.90
C ASN A 421 -7.50 1.19 -6.31
N TRP A 422 -7.53 2.34 -5.66
CA TRP A 422 -6.59 3.43 -5.89
C TRP A 422 -6.46 4.26 -4.59
N GLY A 423 -5.34 4.96 -4.39
CA GLY A 423 -5.08 5.77 -3.19
C GLY A 423 -3.68 5.57 -2.63
N HIS A 424 -3.50 5.94 -1.37
CA HIS A 424 -2.24 5.79 -0.63
C HIS A 424 -2.29 4.54 0.26
N ILE A 425 -1.22 3.76 0.27
CA ILE A 425 -1.09 2.63 1.19
C ILE A 425 0.28 2.64 1.85
N GLN A 426 0.27 2.69 3.17
CA GLN A 426 1.47 2.50 3.97
C GLN A 426 1.09 1.59 5.11
N ILE A 427 1.61 0.37 5.14
CA ILE A 427 1.26 -0.62 6.17
C ILE A 427 2.20 -0.42 7.37
N PRO A 428 1.67 -0.25 8.60
CA PRO A 428 2.48 -0.25 9.81
C PRO A 428 3.30 -1.54 9.93
N ARG A 429 4.57 -1.42 10.30
CA ARG A 429 5.49 -2.56 10.45
C ARG A 429 5.54 -3.02 11.90
N ILE A 430 5.90 -4.29 12.09
CA ILE A 430 6.07 -4.87 13.43
C ILE A 430 7.10 -4.05 14.22
N GLY A 431 6.78 -3.75 15.47
CA GLY A 431 7.55 -2.88 16.37
C GLY A 431 7.23 -1.39 16.25
N GLN A 432 6.43 -0.96 15.25
CA GLN A 432 6.06 0.45 15.13
C GLN A 432 4.94 0.83 16.10
N GLU A 433 4.97 2.08 16.58
CA GLU A 433 3.93 2.63 17.43
C GLU A 433 2.81 3.27 16.61
N VAL A 434 1.57 2.87 16.89
CA VAL A 434 0.35 3.34 16.22
C VAL A 434 -0.63 3.93 17.22
N ILE A 435 -1.45 4.88 16.76
CA ILE A 435 -2.57 5.43 17.51
C ILE A 435 -3.82 4.63 17.16
N VAL A 436 -4.45 4.03 18.17
CA VAL A 436 -5.68 3.23 18.07
C VAL A 436 -6.85 4.03 18.67
N SER A 437 -7.85 4.30 17.84
CA SER A 437 -9.15 4.80 18.23
C SER A 437 -10.15 3.65 18.35
N PHE A 438 -11.31 3.90 18.97
CA PHE A 438 -12.34 2.91 19.23
C PHE A 438 -13.67 3.44 18.69
N LEU A 439 -14.33 2.71 17.78
CA LEU A 439 -15.59 3.15 17.18
C LEU A 439 -16.68 3.20 18.26
N GLU A 440 -17.41 4.32 18.38
CA GLU A 440 -18.33 4.60 19.50
C GLU A 440 -17.69 4.50 20.89
N GLY A 441 -16.35 4.58 20.97
CA GLY A 441 -15.60 4.35 22.20
C GLY A 441 -15.63 2.90 22.67
N ASP A 442 -16.11 1.96 21.86
CA ASP A 442 -16.25 0.54 22.19
C ASP A 442 -14.88 -0.17 22.19
N PRO A 443 -14.40 -0.71 23.34
CA PRO A 443 -13.15 -1.46 23.42
C PRO A 443 -13.06 -2.63 22.42
N ASP A 444 -14.20 -3.19 22.00
CA ASP A 444 -14.28 -4.33 21.08
C ASP A 444 -14.11 -3.92 19.61
N ARG A 445 -14.10 -2.61 19.31
CA ARG A 445 -14.05 -2.05 17.94
C ARG A 445 -12.85 -1.12 17.70
N PRO A 446 -11.61 -1.61 17.83
CA PRO A 446 -10.43 -0.81 17.60
C PRO A 446 -10.17 -0.52 16.11
N ILE A 447 -9.65 0.67 15.81
CA ILE A 447 -9.23 1.12 14.48
C ILE A 447 -7.98 2.01 14.62
N ILE A 448 -6.96 1.74 13.81
CA ILE A 448 -5.72 2.54 13.81
C ILE A 448 -5.96 3.82 13.02
N THR A 449 -5.73 4.98 13.64
CA THR A 449 -6.01 6.31 13.06
C THR A 449 -4.76 7.14 12.84
N GLY A 450 -3.62 6.76 13.42
CA GLY A 450 -2.38 7.50 13.29
C GLY A 450 -1.14 6.70 13.63
N ARG A 451 0.01 7.37 13.55
CA ARG A 451 1.34 6.83 13.85
C ARG A 451 2.17 7.89 14.52
N VAL A 452 3.08 7.48 15.37
CA VAL A 452 3.98 8.38 16.08
C VAL A 452 5.40 7.85 16.07
N TYR A 453 6.36 8.77 16.11
CA TYR A 453 7.76 8.45 16.38
C TYR A 453 8.00 8.43 17.89
N ASN A 454 8.99 7.67 18.34
CA ASN A 454 9.42 7.59 19.72
C ASN A 454 10.95 7.49 19.82
N ALA A 455 11.49 7.19 21.00
CA ALA A 455 12.94 7.15 21.22
C ALA A 455 13.65 6.01 20.48
N GLU A 456 12.96 4.90 20.20
CA GLU A 456 13.50 3.76 19.46
C GLU A 456 13.19 3.89 17.96
N GLN A 457 11.96 4.26 17.63
CA GLN A 457 11.52 4.59 16.28
C GLN A 457 11.67 6.09 16.05
N THR A 458 12.90 6.53 15.81
CA THR A 458 13.22 7.95 15.63
C THR A 458 12.72 8.51 14.31
N VAL A 459 12.64 9.84 14.23
CA VAL A 459 12.36 10.58 13.00
C VAL A 459 13.41 10.31 11.90
N PRO A 460 13.04 10.39 10.60
CA PRO A 460 13.94 10.09 9.47
C PRO A 460 15.03 11.15 9.22
N TYR A 461 14.86 12.34 9.78
CA TYR A 461 15.78 13.48 9.69
C TYR A 461 16.11 13.96 11.11
N GLU A 462 17.36 14.28 11.37
CA GLU A 462 17.79 14.70 12.71
C GLU A 462 17.13 16.03 13.09
N LEU A 463 16.32 16.01 14.15
CA LEU A 463 15.64 17.18 14.70
C LEU A 463 16.31 17.62 16.01
N PRO A 464 16.39 18.94 16.29
CA PRO A 464 15.75 20.04 15.55
C PRO A 464 16.58 20.62 14.38
N ALA A 465 17.78 20.09 14.11
CA ALA A 465 18.70 20.66 13.13
C ALA A 465 18.11 20.77 11.70
N ASN A 466 17.32 19.77 11.29
CA ASN A 466 16.72 19.69 9.96
C ASN A 466 15.20 19.97 9.99
N ALA A 467 14.75 20.94 10.80
CA ALA A 467 13.33 21.25 10.96
C ALA A 467 12.62 21.71 9.66
N THR A 468 13.38 22.12 8.63
CA THR A 468 12.87 22.50 7.30
C THR A 468 12.80 21.34 6.32
N GLN A 469 13.23 20.13 6.71
CA GLN A 469 13.13 18.93 5.87
C GLN A 469 11.79 18.23 6.08
N SER A 470 11.14 17.88 4.97
CA SER A 470 9.91 17.10 4.95
C SER A 470 9.95 16.05 3.83
N GLY A 471 9.12 15.01 3.94
CA GLY A 471 9.00 14.00 2.88
C GLY A 471 8.71 12.59 3.37
N THR A 472 8.90 11.63 2.47
CA THR A 472 8.64 10.21 2.70
C THR A 472 9.92 9.41 2.47
N LYS A 473 10.36 8.72 3.52
CA LYS A 473 11.50 7.78 3.48
C LYS A 473 11.02 6.38 3.80
N SER A 474 11.25 5.46 2.88
CA SER A 474 10.90 4.04 3.04
C SER A 474 12.08 3.25 3.61
N ARG A 475 11.91 1.93 3.76
CA ARG A 475 12.97 1.00 4.17
C ARG A 475 12.75 -0.32 3.45
N SER A 476 13.78 -0.88 2.86
CA SER A 476 13.68 -2.15 2.14
C SER A 476 13.31 -3.26 3.11
N SER A 477 12.46 -4.19 2.67
CA SER A 477 11.93 -5.27 3.50
C SER A 477 12.03 -6.58 2.71
N LYS A 478 12.49 -7.69 3.28
CA LYS A 478 13.03 -7.83 4.65
C LYS A 478 14.54 -7.57 4.71
N GLY A 479 15.04 -7.21 5.89
CA GLY A 479 16.49 -7.13 6.19
C GLY A 479 17.17 -5.84 5.69
N GLY A 480 16.42 -4.79 5.39
CA GLY A 480 16.98 -3.52 4.95
C GLY A 480 17.83 -2.84 6.03
N THR A 481 19.00 -2.34 5.65
CA THR A 481 19.86 -1.54 6.53
C THR A 481 19.48 -0.05 6.45
N PRO A 482 20.05 0.84 7.29
CA PRO A 482 19.87 2.29 7.15
C PRO A 482 20.20 2.86 5.75
N ALA A 483 21.03 2.18 4.96
CA ALA A 483 21.38 2.59 3.59
C ALA A 483 20.36 2.15 2.52
N ASN A 484 19.45 1.21 2.85
CA ASN A 484 18.50 0.62 1.91
C ASN A 484 17.14 1.31 2.00
N PHE A 485 16.84 2.25 1.09
CA PHE A 485 15.58 2.98 1.10
C PHE A 485 15.27 3.65 -0.25
N ASN A 486 13.99 3.90 -0.51
CA ASN A 486 13.54 4.93 -1.45
C ASN A 486 13.13 6.19 -0.67
N GLU A 487 13.37 7.37 -1.23
CA GLU A 487 13.08 8.66 -0.59
C GLU A 487 12.61 9.72 -1.58
N ILE A 488 11.60 10.50 -1.18
CA ILE A 488 11.27 11.79 -1.75
C ILE A 488 11.32 12.80 -0.61
N ARG A 489 12.26 13.74 -0.66
CA ARG A 489 12.51 14.75 0.38
C ARG A 489 12.50 16.15 -0.20
N MET A 490 11.80 17.05 0.48
CA MET A 490 11.80 18.49 0.23
C MET A 490 12.58 19.19 1.35
N GLU A 491 13.53 20.04 0.98
CA GLU A 491 14.26 20.94 1.87
C GLU A 491 13.82 22.37 1.59
N ASP A 492 13.21 23.01 2.59
CA ASP A 492 12.67 24.38 2.51
C ASP A 492 13.59 25.41 3.18
N LYS A 493 14.85 25.06 3.44
CA LYS A 493 15.85 26.00 3.94
C LYS A 493 16.16 27.07 2.89
N LYS A 494 15.82 28.32 3.21
CA LYS A 494 15.98 29.46 2.30
C LYS A 494 17.41 29.61 1.77
N GLY A 495 17.56 29.61 0.45
CA GLY A 495 18.84 29.71 -0.26
C GLY A 495 19.60 28.39 -0.42
N GLU A 496 19.06 27.30 0.12
CA GLU A 496 19.57 25.93 0.03
C GLU A 496 18.43 24.93 -0.29
N GLU A 497 17.36 25.40 -0.95
CA GLU A 497 16.18 24.60 -1.25
C GLU A 497 16.54 23.39 -2.15
N GLN A 498 15.97 22.22 -1.85
CA GLN A 498 16.28 21.00 -2.60
C GLN A 498 15.08 20.04 -2.66
N LEU A 499 14.81 19.53 -3.86
CA LEU A 499 14.03 18.30 -4.04
C LEU A 499 14.99 17.14 -4.28
N PHE A 500 14.99 16.16 -3.38
CA PHE A 500 15.80 14.96 -3.46
C PHE A 500 14.91 13.74 -3.74
N ILE A 501 15.20 13.04 -4.83
CA ILE A 501 14.53 11.79 -5.22
C ILE A 501 15.61 10.72 -5.26
N HIS A 502 15.44 9.67 -4.45
CA HIS A 502 16.33 8.53 -4.41
C HIS A 502 15.55 7.24 -4.61
N ALA A 503 15.91 6.51 -5.66
CA ALA A 503 15.47 5.14 -5.91
C ALA A 503 16.60 4.18 -5.53
N GLU A 504 16.30 3.18 -4.71
CA GLU A 504 17.31 2.20 -4.26
C GLU A 504 17.79 1.31 -5.41
N LYS A 505 16.91 1.03 -6.38
CA LYS A 505 17.18 0.07 -7.46
C LYS A 505 16.80 0.58 -8.84
N ASN A 506 15.51 0.56 -9.18
CA ASN A 506 15.01 1.01 -10.47
C ASN A 506 14.16 2.27 -10.27
N GLN A 507 14.29 3.23 -11.19
CA GLN A 507 13.40 4.38 -11.31
C GLN A 507 12.76 4.35 -12.70
N ASP A 508 11.48 3.99 -12.75
CA ASP A 508 10.69 4.01 -13.98
C ASP A 508 9.81 5.26 -14.00
N ILE A 509 9.80 5.99 -15.12
CA ILE A 509 8.98 7.19 -15.33
C ILE A 509 8.19 7.00 -16.62
N GLU A 510 6.86 7.06 -16.53
CA GLU A 510 5.95 6.95 -17.68
C GLU A 510 5.08 8.20 -17.77
N VAL A 511 5.08 8.85 -18.93
CA VAL A 511 4.30 10.05 -19.21
C VAL A 511 3.49 9.79 -20.49
N GLU A 512 2.16 9.77 -20.38
CA GLU A 512 1.28 9.37 -21.50
C GLU A 512 1.09 10.45 -22.58
N ASN A 513 1.42 11.72 -22.29
CA ASN A 513 1.25 12.83 -23.23
C ASN A 513 2.53 13.66 -23.37
N ASP A 514 2.68 14.71 -22.57
CA ASP A 514 3.79 15.67 -22.70
C ASP A 514 4.62 15.71 -21.41
N GLU A 515 5.93 15.46 -21.53
CA GLU A 515 6.91 15.74 -20.48
C GLU A 515 7.60 17.08 -20.78
N THR A 516 7.65 17.99 -19.80
CA THR A 516 8.39 19.25 -19.91
C THR A 516 9.41 19.34 -18.79
N HIS A 517 10.63 19.75 -19.13
CA HIS A 517 11.72 19.89 -18.17
C HIS A 517 12.48 21.19 -18.42
N TRP A 518 12.51 22.07 -17.43
CA TRP A 518 13.23 23.35 -17.48
C TRP A 518 14.18 23.46 -16.29
N VAL A 519 15.43 23.81 -16.56
CA VAL A 519 16.47 24.03 -15.55
C VAL A 519 16.94 25.47 -15.67
N GLY A 520 16.79 26.25 -14.61
CA GLY A 520 17.11 27.68 -14.62
C GLY A 520 18.60 28.01 -14.54
N HIS A 521 19.45 27.02 -14.23
CA HIS A 521 20.91 27.16 -14.17
C HIS A 521 21.56 25.91 -14.80
N ASP A 522 22.30 25.10 -14.03
CA ASP A 522 23.06 23.97 -14.56
C ASP A 522 22.32 22.62 -14.40
N ARG A 523 22.51 21.73 -15.38
CA ARG A 523 22.11 20.32 -15.30
C ARG A 523 23.33 19.44 -15.51
N THR A 524 23.58 18.53 -14.57
CA THR A 524 24.59 17.47 -14.71
C THR A 524 23.89 16.10 -14.75
N LYS A 525 24.28 15.25 -15.71
CA LYS A 525 23.78 13.88 -15.85
C LYS A 525 24.97 12.93 -16.03
N THR A 526 25.00 11.85 -15.26
CA THR A 526 26.05 10.82 -15.34
C THR A 526 25.38 9.46 -15.51
N ILE A 527 25.87 8.68 -16.47
CA ILE A 527 25.43 7.32 -16.74
C ILE A 527 26.70 6.46 -16.75
N ASP A 528 26.83 5.54 -15.81
CA ASP A 528 28.06 4.75 -15.65
C ASP A 528 28.20 3.63 -16.69
N HIS A 529 27.10 3.20 -17.30
CA HIS A 529 27.07 2.12 -18.29
C HIS A 529 26.51 2.63 -19.63
N ASP A 530 25.27 2.28 -19.97
CA ASP A 530 24.69 2.59 -21.28
C ASP A 530 23.56 3.62 -21.21
N GLU A 531 23.54 4.53 -22.17
CA GLU A 531 22.38 5.37 -22.48
C GLU A 531 21.84 5.00 -23.87
N THR A 532 20.53 4.76 -23.96
CA THR A 532 19.83 4.55 -25.24
C THR A 532 18.75 5.62 -25.40
N VAL A 533 18.78 6.34 -26.51
CA VAL A 533 17.77 7.36 -26.84
C VAL A 533 17.07 6.95 -28.14
N HIS A 534 15.75 6.77 -28.09
CA HIS A 534 14.94 6.44 -29.26
C HIS A 534 13.88 7.52 -29.51
N VAL A 535 14.08 8.32 -30.56
CA VAL A 535 13.14 9.37 -31.00
C VAL A 535 12.43 8.89 -32.26
N LYS A 536 11.10 8.79 -32.24
CA LYS A 536 10.31 8.25 -33.37
C LYS A 536 10.08 9.24 -34.51
N HIS A 537 10.03 10.52 -34.19
CA HIS A 537 9.85 11.61 -35.16
C HIS A 537 11.12 12.45 -35.19
N ASP A 538 11.03 13.69 -34.72
CA ASP A 538 12.09 14.68 -34.87
C ASP A 538 12.84 14.89 -33.56
N ARG A 539 14.16 15.03 -33.65
CA ARG A 539 15.01 15.58 -32.58
C ARG A 539 15.55 16.92 -33.07
N THR A 540 15.36 17.97 -32.29
CA THR A 540 15.98 19.28 -32.51
C THR A 540 16.86 19.59 -31.31
N GLU A 541 18.09 20.02 -31.57
CA GLU A 541 19.07 20.41 -30.56
C GLU A 541 19.65 21.77 -30.95
N THR A 542 19.66 22.70 -30.00
CA THR A 542 20.21 24.04 -30.18
C THR A 542 21.21 24.28 -29.05
N VAL A 543 22.46 24.57 -29.41
CA VAL A 543 23.52 24.95 -28.49
C VAL A 543 23.99 26.35 -28.86
N ASP A 544 23.68 27.34 -28.03
CA ASP A 544 23.92 28.76 -28.36
C ASP A 544 25.40 29.17 -28.29
N ASN A 545 26.23 28.43 -27.56
CA ASN A 545 27.65 28.73 -27.38
C ASN A 545 28.53 27.59 -27.90
N ASN A 546 29.06 26.74 -27.03
CA ASN A 546 30.00 25.69 -27.41
C ASN A 546 29.43 24.30 -27.14
N GLU A 547 29.62 23.39 -28.08
CA GLU A 547 29.44 21.96 -27.91
C GLU A 547 30.81 21.27 -27.95
N THR A 548 31.04 20.28 -27.09
CA THR A 548 32.24 19.44 -27.10
C THR A 548 31.83 17.99 -26.94
N ILE A 549 32.17 17.16 -27.92
CA ILE A 549 31.87 15.72 -27.93
C ILE A 549 33.20 14.96 -27.92
N THR A 550 33.39 14.07 -26.95
CA THR A 550 34.55 13.17 -26.87
C THR A 550 34.08 11.73 -26.96
N ILE A 551 34.66 10.95 -27.87
CA ILE A 551 34.29 9.54 -28.12
C ILE A 551 35.56 8.71 -27.97
N GLY A 552 35.55 7.75 -27.03
CA GLY A 552 36.76 7.03 -26.64
C GLY A 552 37.16 5.88 -27.57
N VAL A 553 36.22 5.34 -28.35
CA VAL A 553 36.45 4.19 -29.24
C VAL A 553 35.91 4.49 -30.64
N ASP A 554 34.61 4.23 -30.90
CA ASP A 554 34.03 4.33 -32.23
C ASP A 554 32.79 5.25 -32.27
N ARG A 555 32.63 6.00 -33.36
CA ARG A 555 31.38 6.67 -33.75
C ARG A 555 30.90 6.08 -35.07
N THR A 556 29.66 5.60 -35.12
CA THR A 556 29.00 5.19 -36.37
C THR A 556 27.80 6.08 -36.61
N GLU A 557 27.71 6.68 -37.80
CA GLU A 557 26.60 7.55 -38.20
C GLU A 557 26.01 7.08 -39.53
N LYS A 558 24.68 7.08 -39.62
CA LYS A 558 23.94 6.70 -40.83
C LYS A 558 22.80 7.68 -41.06
N VAL A 559 22.88 8.43 -42.16
CA VAL A 559 21.84 9.37 -42.59
C VAL A 559 21.06 8.77 -43.76
N GLY A 560 19.72 8.69 -43.64
CA GLY A 560 18.88 8.00 -44.62
C GLY A 560 18.52 8.80 -45.87
N ASN A 561 18.57 10.13 -45.82
CA ASN A 561 18.19 11.00 -46.94
C ASN A 561 19.26 12.07 -47.20
N ASN A 562 19.25 13.18 -46.45
CA ASN A 562 20.17 14.29 -46.65
C ASN A 562 20.87 14.68 -45.35
N GLU A 563 22.16 14.96 -45.45
CA GLU A 563 22.95 15.64 -44.42
C GLU A 563 23.38 17.01 -44.97
N LYS A 564 23.24 18.08 -44.16
CA LYS A 564 23.71 19.42 -44.50
C LYS A 564 24.51 19.99 -43.35
N ILE A 565 25.80 20.20 -43.56
CA ILE A 565 26.71 20.85 -42.61
C ILE A 565 27.02 22.25 -43.14
N THR A 566 26.87 23.28 -42.29
CA THR A 566 27.25 24.67 -42.61
C THR A 566 28.23 25.17 -41.55
N ILE A 567 29.40 25.63 -41.98
CA ILE A 567 30.48 26.06 -41.09
C ILE A 567 30.80 27.52 -41.42
N GLY A 568 30.68 28.40 -40.43
CA GLY A 568 30.76 29.86 -40.65
C GLY A 568 32.18 30.39 -40.88
N VAL A 569 33.20 29.72 -40.34
CA VAL A 569 34.60 30.18 -40.41
C VAL A 569 35.52 29.06 -40.92
N ASN A 570 35.92 28.13 -40.05
CA ASN A 570 36.91 27.10 -40.38
C ASN A 570 36.43 25.69 -40.02
N ARG A 571 36.74 24.71 -40.88
CA ARG A 571 36.71 23.27 -40.57
C ARG A 571 38.15 22.76 -40.59
N THR A 572 38.54 21.99 -39.58
CA THR A 572 39.81 21.26 -39.56
C THR A 572 39.49 19.79 -39.31
N GLU A 573 40.05 18.92 -40.13
CA GLU A 573 39.86 17.48 -40.06
C GLU A 573 41.22 16.81 -40.17
N ASP A 574 41.49 15.87 -39.26
CA ASP A 574 42.73 15.10 -39.19
C ASP A 574 42.38 13.61 -39.11
N VAL A 575 42.91 12.82 -40.04
CA VAL A 575 42.62 11.39 -40.17
C VAL A 575 43.93 10.62 -40.06
N GLY A 576 44.12 9.91 -38.94
CA GLY A 576 45.40 9.27 -38.62
C GLY A 576 45.77 8.04 -39.45
N SER A 577 44.84 7.43 -40.19
CA SER A 577 45.11 6.24 -41.02
C SER A 577 44.50 6.37 -42.41
N ASN A 578 43.27 5.88 -42.62
CA ASN A 578 42.63 5.85 -43.93
C ASN A 578 41.32 6.61 -43.92
N GLU A 579 41.10 7.42 -44.95
CA GLU A 579 39.80 7.96 -45.33
C GLU A 579 39.32 7.24 -46.61
N THR A 580 38.04 6.90 -46.71
CA THR A 580 37.45 6.32 -47.92
C THR A 580 36.11 6.99 -48.21
N ILE A 581 36.02 7.66 -49.35
CA ILE A 581 34.81 8.35 -49.80
C ILE A 581 34.28 7.65 -51.04
N THR A 582 33.02 7.20 -51.00
CA THR A 582 32.32 6.60 -52.16
C THR A 582 31.10 7.43 -52.51
N ILE A 583 30.96 7.83 -53.77
CA ILE A 583 29.89 8.72 -54.25
C ILE A 583 29.17 8.03 -55.41
N GLY A 584 27.88 7.75 -55.27
CA GLY A 584 27.13 6.93 -56.23
C GLY A 584 26.70 7.65 -57.51
N ALA A 585 26.66 8.99 -57.51
CA ALA A 585 26.24 9.80 -58.66
C ALA A 585 27.23 10.92 -58.97
N ASN A 586 27.10 12.09 -58.34
CA ASN A 586 27.90 13.28 -58.67
C ASN A 586 28.55 13.86 -57.41
N ARG A 587 29.82 14.27 -57.52
CA ARG A 587 30.51 15.18 -56.60
C ARG A 587 30.69 16.52 -57.30
N THR A 588 30.30 17.62 -56.65
CA THR A 588 30.60 18.99 -57.11
C THR A 588 31.40 19.70 -56.03
N GLU A 589 32.57 20.19 -56.39
CA GLU A 589 33.45 20.94 -55.50
C GLU A 589 33.67 22.35 -56.07
N LYS A 590 33.51 23.37 -55.23
CA LYS A 590 33.71 24.76 -55.61
C LYS A 590 34.56 25.45 -54.56
N VAL A 591 35.80 25.77 -54.94
CA VAL A 591 36.75 26.49 -54.10
C VAL A 591 36.76 27.97 -54.51
N GLY A 592 36.55 28.87 -53.55
CA GLY A 592 36.39 30.30 -53.82
C GLY A 592 37.69 31.09 -54.01
N SER A 593 38.81 30.58 -53.49
CA SER A 593 40.14 31.21 -53.62
C SER A 593 41.16 30.17 -54.06
N ASN A 594 41.91 29.57 -53.13
CA ASN A 594 42.97 28.63 -53.46
C ASN A 594 42.65 27.22 -52.94
N GLU A 595 42.92 26.22 -53.77
CA GLU A 595 42.99 24.81 -53.38
C GLU A 595 44.47 24.39 -53.41
N ASN A 596 44.97 23.74 -52.37
CA ASN A 596 46.31 23.18 -52.34
C ASN A 596 46.24 21.69 -51.98
N ILE A 597 46.60 20.83 -52.94
CA ILE A 597 46.65 19.38 -52.76
C ILE A 597 48.12 18.95 -52.77
N THR A 598 48.59 18.39 -51.67
CA THR A 598 49.93 17.80 -51.57
C THR A 598 49.81 16.29 -51.33
N ILE A 599 50.45 15.49 -52.19
CA ILE A 599 50.42 14.02 -52.11
C ILE A 599 51.87 13.54 -51.91
N GLY A 600 52.13 12.87 -50.79
CA GLY A 600 53.50 12.47 -50.41
C GLY A 600 54.07 11.26 -51.15
N SER A 601 53.24 10.52 -51.87
CA SER A 601 53.64 9.34 -52.65
C SER A 601 52.92 9.36 -54.00
N ASN A 602 52.07 8.38 -54.30
CA ASN A 602 51.43 8.25 -55.60
C ASN A 602 50.03 8.87 -55.65
N ARG A 603 49.72 9.57 -56.75
CA ARG A 603 48.35 9.88 -57.18
C ARG A 603 48.01 9.01 -58.39
N THR A 604 46.84 8.38 -58.39
CA THR A 604 46.30 7.70 -59.57
C THR A 604 44.91 8.26 -59.85
N GLU A 605 44.67 8.67 -61.08
CA GLU A 605 43.40 9.21 -61.54
C GLU A 605 42.95 8.43 -62.78
N SER A 606 41.68 8.03 -62.81
CA SER A 606 41.09 7.28 -63.90
C SER A 606 39.74 7.89 -64.24
N VAL A 607 39.59 8.35 -65.48
CA VAL A 607 38.36 8.96 -65.98
C VAL A 607 37.74 8.03 -67.02
N GLY A 608 36.53 7.53 -66.75
CA GLY A 608 35.88 6.52 -67.59
C GLY A 608 35.23 7.04 -68.88
N SER A 609 35.02 8.36 -69.00
CA SER A 609 34.48 9.00 -70.19
C SER A 609 35.32 10.24 -70.53
N ASN A 610 34.79 11.45 -70.35
CA ASN A 610 35.49 12.67 -70.73
C ASN A 610 36.05 13.38 -69.49
N GLU A 611 37.30 13.80 -69.57
CA GLU A 611 37.88 14.81 -68.71
C GLU A 611 37.88 16.15 -69.45
N ASN A 612 37.43 17.23 -68.80
CA ASN A 612 37.49 18.58 -69.36
C ASN A 612 38.17 19.53 -68.37
N ILE A 613 39.38 19.97 -68.71
CA ILE A 613 40.16 20.92 -67.92
C ILE A 613 40.13 22.27 -68.64
N THR A 614 39.58 23.29 -67.98
CA THR A 614 39.60 24.68 -68.46
C THR A 614 40.40 25.53 -67.49
N ILE A 615 41.40 26.26 -67.98
CA ILE A 615 42.27 27.10 -67.16
C ILE A 615 42.18 28.53 -67.69
N GLY A 616 41.75 29.47 -66.85
CA GLY A 616 41.47 30.86 -67.26
C GLY A 616 42.69 31.76 -67.40
N SER A 617 43.86 31.32 -66.91
CA SER A 617 45.13 32.04 -67.03
C SER A 617 46.24 31.05 -67.39
N ASN A 618 47.20 30.80 -66.50
CA ASN A 618 48.36 29.96 -66.81
C ASN A 618 48.21 28.54 -66.24
N ARG A 619 48.57 27.54 -67.05
CA ARG A 619 48.90 26.19 -66.59
C ARG A 619 50.42 26.02 -66.66
N THR A 620 51.03 25.55 -65.58
CA THR A 620 52.44 25.13 -65.59
C THR A 620 52.50 23.67 -65.14
N GLU A 621 53.07 22.83 -65.98
CA GLU A 621 53.30 21.42 -65.70
C GLU A 621 54.80 21.16 -65.74
N SER A 622 55.32 20.50 -64.71
CA SER A 622 56.73 20.15 -64.62
C SER A 622 56.83 18.68 -64.25
N VAL A 623 57.42 17.89 -65.15
CA VAL A 623 57.62 16.45 -64.95
C VAL A 623 59.10 16.21 -64.68
N GLY A 624 59.43 15.71 -63.49
CA GLY A 624 60.82 15.56 -63.04
C GLY A 624 61.58 14.37 -63.63
N SER A 625 60.88 13.42 -64.27
CA SER A 625 61.49 12.26 -64.93
C SER A 625 60.84 12.08 -66.32
N ASN A 626 60.05 11.03 -66.53
CA ASN A 626 59.45 10.73 -67.82
C ASN A 626 57.98 11.13 -67.86
N GLU A 627 57.58 11.81 -68.94
CA GLU A 627 56.17 11.97 -69.33
C GLU A 627 55.88 11.00 -70.49
N ASN A 628 54.84 10.17 -70.35
CA ASN A 628 54.37 9.27 -71.41
C ASN A 628 52.94 9.64 -71.80
N ILE A 629 52.76 10.25 -72.96
CA ILE A 629 51.44 10.58 -73.52
C ILE A 629 51.12 9.57 -74.62
N THR A 630 50.07 8.77 -74.43
CA THR A 630 49.55 7.83 -75.43
C THR A 630 48.13 8.23 -75.82
N ILE A 631 47.86 8.39 -77.12
CA ILE A 631 46.55 8.80 -77.65
C ILE A 631 46.07 7.73 -78.62
N GLY A 632 44.90 7.13 -78.35
CA GLY A 632 44.40 5.99 -79.11
C GLY A 632 43.72 6.32 -80.44
N ALA A 633 43.31 7.57 -80.63
CA ALA A 633 42.65 8.06 -81.84
C ALA A 633 43.33 9.36 -82.31
N ASP A 634 42.60 10.47 -82.34
CA ASP A 634 43.10 11.75 -82.85
C ASP A 634 43.58 12.67 -81.73
N ARG A 635 44.75 13.31 -81.94
CA ARG A 635 45.19 14.47 -81.18
C ARG A 635 45.00 15.71 -82.03
N THR A 636 44.18 16.66 -81.57
CA THR A 636 44.09 18.00 -82.17
C THR A 636 44.69 19.00 -81.20
N GLU A 637 45.68 19.74 -81.66
CA GLU A 637 46.31 20.82 -80.90
C GLU A 637 46.15 22.13 -81.66
N SER A 638 45.69 23.17 -80.97
CA SER A 638 45.46 24.49 -81.53
C SER A 638 46.12 25.52 -80.62
N VAL A 639 47.12 26.22 -81.15
CA VAL A 639 47.87 27.24 -80.43
C VAL A 639 47.50 28.61 -81.00
N GLY A 640 46.92 29.48 -80.17
CA GLY A 640 46.36 30.76 -80.63
C GLY A 640 47.38 31.87 -80.88
N ALA A 641 48.59 31.76 -80.32
CA ALA A 641 49.66 32.75 -80.48
C ALA A 641 50.95 32.08 -80.98
N ASN A 642 51.88 31.76 -80.07
CA ASN A 642 53.16 31.15 -80.41
C ASN A 642 53.27 29.78 -79.73
N GLU A 643 53.67 28.77 -80.49
CA GLU A 643 54.18 27.51 -79.97
C GLU A 643 55.72 27.58 -80.01
N GLN A 644 56.38 27.35 -78.88
CA GLN A 644 57.83 27.21 -78.78
C GLN A 644 58.13 25.80 -78.28
N VAL A 645 58.88 25.05 -79.08
CA VAL A 645 59.29 23.68 -78.77
C VAL A 645 60.82 23.67 -78.68
N ASP A 646 61.34 23.66 -77.45
CA ASP A 646 62.78 23.56 -77.18
C ASP A 646 63.12 22.12 -76.78
N ILE A 647 63.99 21.47 -77.55
CA ILE A 647 64.37 20.07 -77.35
C ILE A 647 65.87 20.01 -77.08
N GLY A 648 66.26 19.60 -75.88
CA GLY A 648 67.67 19.60 -75.45
C GLY A 648 68.53 18.46 -76.01
N SER A 649 67.92 17.44 -76.62
CA SER A 649 68.62 16.31 -77.25
C SER A 649 67.98 16.01 -78.61
N ASN A 650 67.56 14.77 -78.87
CA ASN A 650 67.03 14.37 -80.17
C ASN A 650 65.51 14.51 -80.24
N GLN A 651 65.00 15.16 -81.29
CA GLN A 651 63.61 15.01 -81.74
C GLN A 651 63.55 13.95 -82.84
N THR A 652 62.68 12.95 -82.68
CA THR A 652 62.38 11.98 -83.75
C THR A 652 60.91 12.05 -84.08
N THR A 653 60.58 12.35 -85.33
CA THR A 653 59.21 12.37 -85.84
C THR A 653 59.06 11.26 -86.87
N SER A 654 58.17 10.30 -86.60
CA SER A 654 57.83 9.22 -87.52
C SER A 654 56.36 9.36 -87.92
N ILE A 655 56.10 9.50 -89.22
CA ILE A 655 54.75 9.72 -89.77
C ILE A 655 54.39 8.53 -90.65
N GLY A 656 53.41 7.73 -90.22
CA GLY A 656 53.06 6.48 -90.90
C GLY A 656 52.27 6.63 -92.20
N LYS A 657 51.72 7.82 -92.49
CA LYS A 657 50.99 8.11 -93.74
C LYS A 657 51.51 9.41 -94.38
N ASN A 658 50.72 10.48 -94.35
CA ASN A 658 51.04 11.74 -95.01
C ASN A 658 51.38 12.82 -93.99
N GLU A 659 52.46 13.55 -94.22
CA GLU A 659 52.71 14.84 -93.57
C GLU A 659 52.24 15.95 -94.50
N SER A 660 51.50 16.94 -93.97
CA SER A 660 51.17 18.18 -94.67
C SER A 660 51.55 19.35 -93.79
N ARG A 661 52.40 20.24 -94.30
CA ARG A 661 52.75 21.51 -93.65
C ARG A 661 52.29 22.65 -94.54
N SER A 662 51.36 23.45 -94.02
CA SER A 662 50.95 24.71 -94.63
C SER A 662 51.52 25.85 -93.81
N ILE A 663 52.25 26.76 -94.44
CA ILE A 663 52.89 27.91 -93.79
C ILE A 663 52.38 29.17 -94.48
N GLY A 664 51.66 30.02 -93.74
CA GLY A 664 50.96 31.18 -94.32
C GLY A 664 51.86 32.36 -94.67
N GLN A 665 53.06 32.42 -94.11
CA GLN A 665 54.06 33.46 -94.41
C GLN A 665 55.39 32.80 -94.81
N ASN A 666 56.42 32.94 -93.99
CA ASN A 666 57.76 32.47 -94.31
C ASN A 666 58.08 31.17 -93.59
N ARG A 667 58.70 30.23 -94.31
CA ARG A 667 59.44 29.13 -93.70
C ARG A 667 60.93 29.47 -93.73
N SER A 668 61.57 29.50 -92.56
CA SER A 668 63.03 29.54 -92.43
C SER A 668 63.51 28.22 -91.85
N THR A 669 64.48 27.60 -92.50
CA THR A 669 65.16 26.41 -91.97
C THR A 669 66.64 26.77 -91.91
N ASP A 670 67.23 26.70 -90.71
CA ASP A 670 68.67 26.84 -90.51
C ASP A 670 69.20 25.49 -90.03
N VAL A 671 70.20 24.96 -90.72
CA VAL A 671 70.76 23.64 -90.46
C VAL A 671 72.26 23.79 -90.26
N GLY A 672 72.73 23.62 -89.03
CA GLY A 672 74.12 23.88 -88.67
C GLY A 672 75.14 22.84 -89.19
N GLN A 673 74.68 21.69 -89.69
CA GLN A 673 75.54 20.68 -90.31
C GLN A 673 74.99 20.28 -91.69
N ASN A 674 74.42 19.09 -91.83
CA ASN A 674 73.94 18.57 -93.10
C ASN A 674 72.42 18.58 -93.12
N ASP A 675 71.83 19.21 -94.14
CA ASP A 675 70.44 18.98 -94.52
C ASP A 675 70.42 17.93 -95.64
N SER A 676 69.74 16.81 -95.41
CA SER A 676 69.65 15.70 -96.36
C SER A 676 68.20 15.42 -96.69
N VAL A 677 67.83 15.69 -97.93
CA VAL A 677 66.49 15.43 -98.46
C VAL A 677 66.59 14.25 -99.41
N ASP A 678 66.16 13.07 -98.95
CA ASP A 678 66.03 11.87 -99.78
C ASP A 678 64.55 11.66 -100.16
N ILE A 679 64.29 11.56 -101.46
CA ILE A 679 62.92 11.47 -102.00
C ILE A 679 62.86 10.33 -103.00
N GLY A 680 62.19 9.24 -102.60
CA GLY A 680 62.16 8.00 -103.37
C GLY A 680 61.35 8.02 -104.68
N LYS A 681 60.63 9.10 -104.99
CA LYS A 681 59.88 9.22 -106.27
C LYS A 681 60.14 10.54 -106.99
N SER A 682 59.52 11.62 -106.55
CA SER A 682 59.56 12.91 -107.26
C SER A 682 59.81 14.05 -106.29
N PHE A 683 60.89 14.78 -106.50
CA PHE A 683 61.10 16.07 -105.86
C PHE A 683 60.60 17.18 -106.78
N SER A 684 59.67 18.00 -106.29
CA SER A 684 59.18 19.18 -106.99
C SER A 684 59.45 20.39 -106.13
N LEU A 685 60.30 21.28 -106.63
CA LEU A 685 60.53 22.59 -106.05
C LEU A 685 59.94 23.62 -107.01
N ASN A 686 58.80 24.20 -106.63
CA ASN A 686 58.14 25.24 -107.39
C ASN A 686 58.24 26.55 -106.61
N ALA A 687 58.82 27.58 -107.23
CA ALA A 687 58.81 28.93 -106.68
C ALA A 687 58.12 29.87 -107.67
N GLY A 688 57.29 30.79 -107.16
CA GLY A 688 56.51 31.70 -108.00
C GLY A 688 57.33 32.78 -108.71
N ASP A 689 58.52 33.11 -108.19
CA ASP A 689 59.32 34.23 -108.71
C ASP A 689 60.71 33.80 -109.20
N SER A 690 61.49 33.15 -108.33
CA SER A 690 62.75 32.53 -108.74
C SER A 690 63.14 31.38 -107.81
N ILE A 691 63.88 30.43 -108.37
CA ILE A 691 64.64 29.43 -107.61
C ILE A 691 66.10 29.81 -107.76
N SER A 692 66.79 30.02 -106.64
CA SER A 692 68.23 30.30 -106.64
C SER A 692 68.94 29.26 -105.80
N LEU A 693 69.73 28.43 -106.45
CA LEU A 693 70.66 27.51 -105.80
C LEU A 693 72.00 28.23 -105.74
N VAL A 694 72.49 28.50 -104.53
CA VAL A 694 73.73 29.26 -104.32
C VAL A 694 74.70 28.42 -103.53
N THR A 695 75.94 28.33 -104.01
CA THR A 695 77.02 27.67 -103.29
C THR A 695 78.26 28.56 -103.38
N GLY A 696 78.55 29.28 -102.30
CA GLY A 696 79.59 30.32 -102.30
C GLY A 696 79.34 31.37 -103.39
N SER A 697 80.30 31.55 -104.30
CA SER A 697 80.20 32.50 -105.41
C SER A 697 79.53 31.92 -106.68
N ALA A 698 79.12 30.64 -106.66
CA ALA A 698 78.45 29.98 -107.78
C ALA A 698 76.92 30.00 -107.58
N SER A 699 76.16 30.17 -108.66
CA SER A 699 74.70 30.11 -108.58
C SER A 699 74.06 29.55 -109.84
N ILE A 700 72.96 28.83 -109.64
CA ILE A 700 71.97 28.53 -110.67
C ILE A 700 70.70 29.26 -110.27
N THR A 701 70.34 30.27 -111.05
CA THR A 701 69.11 31.03 -110.82
C THR A 701 68.16 30.79 -111.98
N MET A 702 67.02 30.21 -111.66
CA MET A 702 65.89 30.01 -112.56
C MET A 702 64.84 31.05 -112.23
N LYS A 703 64.49 31.91 -113.20
CA LYS A 703 63.48 32.95 -113.03
C LYS A 703 62.16 32.51 -113.66
N LYS A 704 61.05 33.08 -113.18
CA LYS A 704 59.71 32.79 -113.70
C LYS A 704 59.52 33.09 -115.19
N ASP A 705 60.31 33.98 -115.78
CA ASP A 705 60.27 34.31 -117.21
C ASP A 705 60.97 33.27 -118.11
N GLY A 706 61.43 32.15 -117.51
CA GLY A 706 62.14 31.08 -118.20
C GLY A 706 63.64 31.34 -118.34
N THR A 707 64.15 32.49 -117.89
CA THR A 707 65.59 32.77 -117.91
C THR A 707 66.29 31.90 -116.89
N ILE A 708 67.25 31.09 -117.37
CA ILE A 708 68.19 30.36 -116.52
C ILE A 708 69.54 31.05 -116.61
N VAL A 709 70.02 31.56 -115.47
CA VAL A 709 71.33 32.17 -115.35
C VAL A 709 72.20 31.24 -114.53
N ILE A 710 73.21 30.66 -115.18
CA ILE A 710 74.26 29.89 -114.53
C ILE A 710 75.46 30.82 -114.38
N ARG A 711 75.88 31.08 -113.15
CA ARG A 711 77.08 31.86 -112.83
C ARG A 711 78.07 30.99 -112.08
N GLY A 712 79.29 30.96 -112.58
CA GLY A 712 80.41 30.29 -111.91
C GLY A 712 81.72 30.84 -112.46
N LYS A 713 82.77 30.80 -111.64
CA LYS A 713 84.12 31.22 -112.04
C LYS A 713 84.62 30.40 -113.24
N ASN A 714 84.39 29.09 -113.19
CA ASN A 714 84.58 28.16 -114.29
C ASN A 714 83.26 27.42 -114.50
N ILE A 715 82.72 27.46 -115.72
CA ILE A 715 81.57 26.64 -116.10
C ILE A 715 82.10 25.59 -117.05
N THR A 716 82.20 24.35 -116.56
CA THR A 716 82.57 23.19 -117.37
C THR A 716 81.28 22.47 -117.74
N ILE A 717 81.00 22.35 -119.03
CA ILE A 717 79.93 21.50 -119.54
C ILE A 717 80.64 20.34 -120.21
N ASP A 718 80.72 19.20 -119.52
CA ASP A 718 81.35 17.98 -120.01
C ASP A 718 80.28 16.96 -120.38
N GLY A 719 80.39 16.41 -121.58
CA GLY A 719 79.41 15.50 -122.16
C GLY A 719 80.12 14.33 -122.81
N SER A 720 79.83 13.11 -122.35
CA SER A 720 80.39 11.88 -122.93
C SER A 720 79.77 11.52 -124.29
N GLY A 721 78.65 12.16 -124.64
CA GLY A 721 78.02 12.13 -125.97
C GLY A 721 77.98 13.51 -126.62
N ALA A 722 77.09 13.73 -127.60
CA ALA A 722 76.99 15.03 -128.27
C ALA A 722 76.39 16.11 -127.35
N ILE A 723 77.14 17.18 -127.11
CA ILE A 723 76.59 18.41 -126.50
C ILE A 723 75.85 19.17 -127.60
N ASN A 724 74.53 19.01 -127.65
CA ASN A 724 73.68 19.70 -128.60
C ASN A 724 73.25 21.06 -128.03
N ILE A 725 73.93 22.13 -128.46
CA ILE A 725 73.45 23.50 -128.20
C ILE A 725 72.62 23.93 -129.40
N LYS A 726 71.30 24.00 -129.21
CA LYS A 726 70.35 24.47 -130.23
C LYS A 726 69.72 25.77 -129.75
N ALA A 727 69.84 26.82 -130.54
CA ALA A 727 69.09 28.06 -130.36
C ALA A 727 68.29 28.35 -131.62
N SER A 728 67.05 28.81 -131.46
CA SER A 728 66.20 29.29 -132.56
C SER A 728 66.64 30.65 -133.09
N SER A 729 67.49 31.36 -132.33
CA SER A 729 68.14 32.60 -132.74
C SER A 729 69.66 32.40 -132.66
N ASN A 730 70.37 33.23 -131.91
CA ASN A 730 71.82 33.22 -131.89
C ASN A 730 72.37 32.47 -130.69
N VAL A 731 73.33 31.57 -130.94
CA VAL A 731 74.28 31.17 -129.91
C VAL A 731 75.46 32.13 -130.00
N VAL A 732 75.59 33.02 -129.02
CA VAL A 732 76.73 33.95 -128.95
C VAL A 732 77.73 33.38 -127.96
N VAL A 733 78.74 32.69 -128.47
CA VAL A 733 79.92 32.32 -127.67
C VAL A 733 80.93 33.44 -127.79
N LYS A 734 81.26 34.07 -126.65
CA LYS A 734 82.22 35.17 -126.59
C LYS A 734 83.36 34.78 -125.67
N GLY A 735 84.55 34.64 -126.23
CA GLY A 735 85.78 34.33 -125.49
C GLY A 735 86.98 34.96 -126.16
N GLN A 736 88.01 35.34 -125.38
CA GLN A 736 89.26 35.89 -125.90
C GLN A 736 89.94 34.94 -126.90
N LYS A 737 89.72 33.63 -126.74
CA LYS A 737 90.18 32.59 -127.65
C LYS A 737 89.16 31.46 -127.66
N ILE A 738 88.57 31.19 -128.81
CA ILE A 738 87.76 29.99 -129.04
C ILE A 738 88.67 29.01 -129.77
N LEU A 739 89.01 27.91 -129.10
CA LEU A 739 89.78 26.82 -129.68
C LEU A 739 88.77 25.79 -130.20
N GLN A 740 88.84 25.49 -131.49
CA GLN A 740 88.12 24.37 -132.11
C GLN A 740 89.16 23.33 -132.56
N ASN A 741 88.92 22.07 -132.22
CA ASN A 741 89.67 20.92 -132.72
C ASN A 741 88.72 20.00 -133.49
#